data_AF-A0A6A8MJY7-F1
#
_entry.id   AF-A0A6A8MJY7-F1
#
_cell.length_a   1.000
_cell.length_b   1.000
_cell.length_c   1.000
_cell.angle_alpha   90.00
_cell.angle_beta   90.00
_cell.angle_gamma   90.00
#
_symmetry.space_group_name_H-M   'P 1'
#
loop_
_entity.id
_entity.type
_entity.pdbx_description
1 polymer ?
#
loop_
_entity_poly.entity_id
_entity_poly.type
_entity_poly.pdbx_seq_one_letter_code
_entity_poly.pdbx_strand_id
1 'polypeptide(L)'
;MNENNLINETSPYLIQHAHNPVNWYAWNEQSLKLAKDENKPIFLSVGYSACHWCHVMAHESFENDEVAKFMNEYFINIKVDREERPDIDDIYQKVCQIATGQGGWPLSIFLTPDQKPFYAGTYFPVLDSYGRPGFGSITRQLAQAWKEKPKDIEKSADNFLATLQKTETIQIPSTPQRSTLDEAAMNLFQLGDPNYGGFGSAPKFPNAANLSFLFRYAKLTGLSKFNEFALKTLNKMAKGGIFDQIGGGFHRYSTDTRWLVPHFEKMLYDNALIPVNYAEAYQITKDPFYLEVLQKTLDYVIREMTFNEGGFYSAYDADSEGVEGKFYVWKKSEIKEILGNDAELFCLYYDVTDGGNWEGNSILCNNINISAVAFHFGISEDKIREILTSCSEKLLHVRSKRIMPGLDDKILTSWNSLMITAFAKGYLVSNNAIYLETAKKCISFIENNLFVNDKLLRTYKNNIAKIDGYLEDYSYFANALLDVFEIEPESKYLDLALKLGFYLVDHFWDSTSSSFFMTSDNHEKLIIRPKSNYDLSLPSGNSVSCFVMIRLYHLTQEPKFLQIATQIMESQAQIAAENPFGFGYLLNTIYIYLQKPTEITIINSENSEICKFLSSTFLPESFIIQIQNKLQLENLVKFPFFKGKTFSEKTTVFVCKDFTCSLPLSTRSEIDSLL
;
A
#
# COMPACT_ATOMS: atom_id res chain seq x y z
N MET A 1 3.71 30.35 -22.66
CA MET A 1 4.74 29.36 -22.30
C MET A 1 4.74 28.31 -23.39
N ASN A 2 5.90 27.82 -23.83
CA ASN A 2 5.93 26.68 -24.76
C ASN A 2 5.56 25.41 -23.97
N GLU A 3 4.69 24.59 -24.54
CA GLU A 3 4.31 23.28 -23.99
C GLU A 3 5.20 22.20 -24.62
N ASN A 4 5.63 21.24 -23.80
CA ASN A 4 6.29 20.02 -24.27
C ASN A 4 5.28 18.86 -24.43
N ASN A 5 5.75 17.67 -24.79
CA ASN A 5 4.87 16.55 -25.14
C ASN A 5 4.05 16.00 -23.98
N LEU A 6 4.44 16.27 -22.72
CA LEU A 6 3.73 15.78 -21.53
C LEU A 6 2.34 16.40 -21.34
N ILE A 7 2.00 17.48 -22.06
CA ILE A 7 0.66 18.08 -22.01
C ILE A 7 -0.44 17.11 -22.45
N ASN A 8 -0.08 16.07 -23.22
CA ASN A 8 -1.00 15.05 -23.72
C ASN A 8 -1.14 13.84 -22.79
N GLU A 9 -0.38 13.80 -21.69
CA GLU A 9 -0.46 12.71 -20.72
C GLU A 9 -1.65 12.90 -19.76
N THR A 10 -2.07 11.81 -19.12
CA THR A 10 -3.12 11.83 -18.08
C THR A 10 -2.56 11.96 -16.66
N SER A 11 -1.34 11.46 -16.43
CA SER A 11 -0.71 11.47 -15.09
C SER A 11 -0.56 12.90 -14.58
N PRO A 12 -1.09 13.24 -13.38
CA PRO A 12 -0.82 14.52 -12.73
C PRO A 12 0.67 14.84 -12.64
N TYR A 13 1.48 13.84 -12.29
CA TYR A 13 2.94 13.98 -12.20
C TYR A 13 3.58 14.38 -13.53
N LEU A 14 3.12 13.83 -14.66
CA LEU A 14 3.68 14.19 -15.96
C LEU A 14 3.21 15.59 -16.42
N ILE A 15 1.92 15.87 -16.27
CA ILE A 15 1.33 17.16 -16.67
C ILE A 15 1.98 18.33 -15.92
N GLN A 16 2.32 18.17 -14.63
CA GLN A 16 2.94 19.25 -13.86
C GLN A 16 4.28 19.74 -14.45
N HIS A 17 4.93 18.93 -15.31
CA HIS A 17 6.18 19.24 -15.98
C HIS A 17 6.01 19.65 -17.46
N ALA A 18 4.78 19.75 -17.96
CA ALA A 18 4.48 20.06 -19.36
C ALA A 18 4.94 21.47 -19.80
N HIS A 19 5.13 22.38 -18.85
CA HIS A 19 5.59 23.75 -19.08
C HIS A 19 7.06 23.98 -18.69
N ASN A 20 7.80 22.94 -18.31
CA ASN A 20 9.23 23.09 -18.05
C ASN A 20 9.98 23.42 -19.37
N PRO A 21 11.04 24.26 -19.32
CA PRO A 21 11.92 24.53 -20.47
C PRO A 21 12.60 23.27 -21.04
N VAL A 22 12.83 22.25 -20.22
CA VAL A 22 13.26 20.92 -20.69
C VAL A 22 12.14 20.32 -21.55
N ASN A 23 12.49 19.89 -22.76
CA ASN A 23 11.58 19.22 -23.69
C ASN A 23 11.39 17.76 -23.26
N TRP A 24 10.44 17.56 -22.35
CA TRP A 24 10.11 16.25 -21.83
C TRP A 24 9.26 15.42 -22.79
N TYR A 25 9.54 14.12 -22.81
CA TYR A 25 8.72 13.08 -23.41
C TYR A 25 8.28 12.09 -22.32
N ALA A 26 7.13 11.45 -22.52
CA ALA A 26 6.78 10.26 -21.76
C ALA A 26 7.58 9.04 -22.27
N TRP A 27 7.67 7.99 -21.46
CA TRP A 27 8.23 6.71 -21.90
C TRP A 27 7.25 6.00 -22.82
N ASN A 28 7.53 6.00 -24.14
CA ASN A 28 6.71 5.35 -25.15
C ASN A 28 7.54 5.01 -26.39
N GLU A 29 6.96 4.24 -27.31
CA GLU A 29 7.63 3.79 -28.53
C GLU A 29 8.19 4.98 -29.35
N GLN A 30 7.46 6.09 -29.41
CA GLN A 30 7.88 7.27 -30.18
C GLN A 30 9.15 7.91 -29.60
N SER A 31 9.22 8.15 -28.29
CA SER A 31 10.38 8.77 -27.65
C SER A 31 11.60 7.85 -27.64
N LEU A 32 11.39 6.56 -27.47
CA LEU A 32 12.45 5.55 -27.54
C LEU A 32 12.99 5.39 -28.97
N LYS A 33 12.13 5.43 -29.98
CA LYS A 33 12.56 5.43 -31.39
C LYS A 33 13.34 6.69 -31.73
N LEU A 34 12.90 7.85 -31.22
CA LEU A 34 13.60 9.13 -31.42
C LEU A 34 15.03 9.08 -30.90
N ALA A 35 15.25 8.51 -29.70
CA ALA A 35 16.59 8.33 -29.14
C ALA A 35 17.51 7.51 -30.05
N LYS A 36 16.97 6.46 -30.67
CA LYS A 36 17.69 5.60 -31.63
C LYS A 36 17.97 6.32 -32.95
N ASP A 37 16.96 6.95 -33.53
CA ASP A 37 17.07 7.66 -34.81
C ASP A 37 18.09 8.81 -34.73
N GLU A 38 18.10 9.56 -33.61
CA GLU A 38 19.03 10.66 -33.40
C GLU A 38 20.37 10.23 -32.80
N ASN A 39 20.51 8.95 -32.40
CA ASN A 39 21.67 8.42 -31.68
C ASN A 39 22.05 9.26 -30.44
N LYS A 40 21.04 9.69 -29.68
CA LYS A 40 21.19 10.49 -28.47
C LYS A 40 20.95 9.65 -27.21
N PRO A 41 21.76 9.82 -26.16
CA PRO A 41 21.50 9.20 -24.87
C PRO A 41 20.16 9.71 -24.30
N ILE A 42 19.55 8.88 -23.47
CA ILE A 42 18.31 9.21 -22.76
C ILE A 42 18.69 9.71 -21.36
N PHE A 43 18.13 10.85 -20.95
CA PHE A 43 18.03 11.19 -19.53
C PHE A 43 16.66 10.76 -19.03
N LEU A 44 16.62 9.74 -18.17
CA LEU A 44 15.42 9.22 -17.56
C LEU A 44 15.27 9.79 -16.15
N SER A 45 14.16 10.50 -15.91
CA SER A 45 13.74 10.99 -14.60
C SER A 45 12.48 10.26 -14.14
N VAL A 46 12.56 9.55 -13.01
CA VAL A 46 11.41 8.82 -12.42
C VAL A 46 11.01 9.45 -11.08
N GLY A 47 9.71 9.65 -10.89
CA GLY A 47 9.14 10.21 -9.66
C GLY A 47 7.61 10.03 -9.62
N TYR A 48 6.94 10.76 -8.74
CA TYR A 48 5.48 10.77 -8.58
C TYR A 48 5.03 12.14 -8.06
N SER A 49 3.73 12.43 -8.15
CA SER A 49 3.14 13.77 -7.96
C SER A 49 3.46 14.40 -6.61
N ALA A 50 3.32 13.64 -5.53
CA ALA A 50 3.54 14.10 -4.15
C ALA A 50 5.01 14.01 -3.67
N CYS A 51 5.97 13.82 -4.59
CA CYS A 51 7.40 13.72 -4.26
C CYS A 51 8.04 15.11 -4.09
N HIS A 52 8.22 15.56 -2.84
CA HIS A 52 8.85 16.85 -2.52
C HIS A 52 10.22 17.06 -3.21
N TRP A 53 11.16 16.12 -3.07
CA TRP A 53 12.49 16.26 -3.68
C TRP A 53 12.47 16.25 -5.22
N CYS A 54 11.42 15.68 -5.81
CA CYS A 54 11.22 15.74 -7.25
C CYS A 54 10.82 17.15 -7.70
N HIS A 55 10.00 17.85 -6.92
CA HIS A 55 9.65 19.26 -7.17
C HIS A 55 10.86 20.17 -6.93
N VAL A 56 11.62 19.96 -5.86
CA VAL A 56 12.85 20.73 -5.58
C VAL A 56 13.81 20.64 -6.76
N MET A 57 14.15 19.42 -7.21
CA MET A 57 15.05 19.23 -8.35
C MET A 57 14.48 19.84 -9.65
N ALA A 58 13.16 19.82 -9.84
CA ALA A 58 12.52 20.43 -11.00
C ALA A 58 12.69 21.95 -11.01
N HIS A 59 12.35 22.64 -9.91
CA HIS A 59 12.53 24.08 -9.79
C HIS A 59 13.99 24.51 -9.90
N GLU A 60 14.88 23.74 -9.27
CA GLU A 60 16.29 24.07 -9.19
C GLU A 60 17.05 23.83 -10.51
N SER A 61 16.72 22.75 -11.23
CA SER A 61 17.49 22.30 -12.40
C SER A 61 16.70 22.30 -13.71
N PHE A 62 15.46 21.80 -13.72
CA PHE A 62 14.69 21.62 -14.96
C PHE A 62 14.00 22.90 -15.45
N GLU A 63 13.82 23.87 -14.56
CA GLU A 63 13.30 25.21 -14.88
C GLU A 63 14.40 26.22 -15.25
N ASN A 64 15.67 25.83 -15.15
CA ASN A 64 16.79 26.66 -15.57
C ASN A 64 16.97 26.59 -17.10
N ASP A 65 16.79 27.71 -17.80
CA ASP A 65 16.86 27.80 -19.27
C ASP A 65 18.20 27.34 -19.87
N GLU A 66 19.33 27.60 -19.20
CA GLU A 66 20.66 27.22 -19.70
C GLU A 66 20.86 25.71 -19.61
N VAL A 67 20.49 25.11 -18.47
CA VAL A 67 20.52 23.66 -18.26
C VAL A 67 19.57 22.98 -19.24
N ALA A 68 18.34 23.49 -19.37
CA ALA A 68 17.33 22.93 -20.26
C ALA A 68 17.75 22.98 -21.73
N LYS A 69 18.32 24.10 -22.20
CA LYS A 69 18.83 24.22 -23.56
C LYS A 69 19.91 23.16 -23.84
N PHE A 70 20.83 22.96 -22.90
CA PHE A 70 21.86 21.92 -23.02
C PHE A 70 21.24 20.53 -23.05
N MET A 71 20.32 20.22 -22.13
CA MET A 71 19.65 18.92 -22.09
C MET A 71 18.91 18.61 -23.40
N ASN A 72 18.18 19.58 -23.94
CA ASN A 72 17.40 19.41 -25.18
C ASN A 72 18.29 19.19 -26.41
N GLU A 73 19.52 19.73 -26.41
CA GLU A 73 20.48 19.54 -27.50
C GLU A 73 21.10 18.14 -27.48
N TYR A 74 21.45 17.63 -26.30
CA TYR A 74 22.31 16.43 -26.14
C TYR A 74 21.59 15.15 -25.69
N PHE A 75 20.37 15.24 -25.17
CA PHE A 75 19.64 14.10 -24.63
C PHE A 75 18.21 14.03 -25.16
N ILE A 76 17.64 12.83 -25.20
CA ILE A 76 16.19 12.65 -25.18
C ILE A 76 15.76 12.58 -23.71
N ASN A 77 15.04 13.60 -23.26
CA ASN A 77 14.64 13.73 -21.86
C ASN A 77 13.29 13.01 -21.65
N ILE A 78 13.32 11.90 -20.91
CA ILE A 78 12.13 11.08 -20.65
C ILE A 78 11.75 11.18 -19.17
N LYS A 79 10.48 11.46 -18.92
CA LYS A 79 9.90 11.51 -17.57
C LYS A 79 8.90 10.40 -17.36
N VAL A 80 8.95 9.77 -16.19
CA VAL A 80 8.13 8.60 -15.85
C VAL A 80 7.49 8.77 -14.48
N ASP A 81 6.18 8.57 -14.44
CA ASP A 81 5.43 8.38 -13.20
C ASP A 81 5.61 6.93 -12.73
N ARG A 82 6.28 6.72 -11.59
CA ARG A 82 6.48 5.38 -11.01
C ARG A 82 5.17 4.68 -10.66
N GLU A 83 4.12 5.45 -10.41
CA GLU A 83 2.81 4.88 -10.10
C GLU A 83 2.13 4.35 -11.34
N GLU A 84 2.41 4.88 -12.54
CA GLU A 84 1.95 4.33 -13.82
C GLU A 84 2.88 3.22 -14.32
N ARG A 85 4.19 3.32 -14.07
CA ARG A 85 5.25 2.43 -14.58
C ARG A 85 6.17 1.89 -13.47
N PRO A 86 5.64 1.06 -12.54
CA PRO A 86 6.44 0.50 -11.45
C PRO A 86 7.52 -0.48 -11.93
N ASP A 87 7.37 -1.05 -13.13
CA ASP A 87 8.37 -1.89 -13.80
C ASP A 87 9.65 -1.12 -14.13
N ILE A 88 9.50 0.07 -14.74
CA ILE A 88 10.62 0.96 -15.06
C ILE A 88 11.30 1.41 -13.77
N ASP A 89 10.50 1.85 -12.79
CA ASP A 89 10.99 2.26 -11.48
C ASP A 89 11.83 1.16 -10.81
N ASP A 90 11.32 -0.08 -10.73
CA ASP A 90 12.03 -1.21 -10.11
C ASP A 90 13.36 -1.53 -10.81
N ILE A 91 13.35 -1.61 -12.15
CA ILE A 91 14.57 -1.88 -12.94
C ILE A 91 15.65 -0.85 -12.61
N TYR A 92 15.30 0.43 -12.67
CA TYR A 92 16.29 1.49 -12.57
C TYR A 92 16.63 1.88 -11.12
N GLN A 93 15.77 1.59 -10.14
CA GLN A 93 16.14 1.64 -8.72
C GLN A 93 17.22 0.60 -8.40
N LYS A 94 17.09 -0.63 -8.90
CA LYS A 94 18.13 -1.66 -8.76
C LYS A 94 19.45 -1.21 -9.39
N VAL A 95 19.39 -0.58 -10.56
CA VAL A 95 20.58 0.03 -11.22
C VAL A 95 21.21 1.10 -10.33
N CYS A 96 20.42 2.01 -9.77
CA CYS A 96 20.93 3.06 -8.88
C CYS A 96 21.58 2.48 -7.61
N GLN A 97 20.96 1.46 -7.02
CA GLN A 97 21.51 0.75 -5.86
C GLN A 97 22.84 0.05 -6.19
N ILE A 98 22.95 -0.60 -7.34
CA ILE A 98 24.21 -1.22 -7.80
C ILE A 98 25.29 -0.15 -8.01
N ALA A 99 24.94 1.00 -8.59
CA ALA A 99 25.89 2.06 -8.92
C ALA A 99 26.34 2.88 -7.70
N THR A 100 25.44 3.14 -6.75
CA THR A 100 25.66 4.13 -5.68
C THR A 100 25.58 3.56 -4.27
N GLY A 101 25.11 2.31 -4.12
CA GLY A 101 24.79 1.68 -2.83
C GLY A 101 23.45 2.13 -2.23
N GLN A 102 22.75 3.08 -2.86
CA GLN A 102 21.48 3.63 -2.39
C GLN A 102 20.49 3.80 -3.56
N GLY A 103 19.22 3.98 -3.23
CA GLY A 103 18.16 4.31 -4.19
C GLY A 103 17.20 5.33 -3.59
N GLY A 104 16.25 5.80 -4.39
CA GLY A 104 15.27 6.79 -3.95
C GLY A 104 14.82 7.72 -5.07
N TRP A 105 13.86 8.59 -4.75
CA TRP A 105 13.34 9.57 -5.68
C TRP A 105 13.78 10.99 -5.29
N PRO A 106 14.03 11.89 -6.25
CA PRO A 106 13.96 11.69 -7.70
C PRO A 106 15.03 10.71 -8.18
N LEU A 107 14.68 9.84 -9.13
CA LEU A 107 15.61 8.89 -9.73
C LEU A 107 16.12 9.46 -11.05
N SER A 108 17.44 9.57 -11.20
CA SER A 108 18.10 10.26 -12.32
C SER A 108 19.09 9.31 -13.01
N ILE A 109 18.70 8.81 -14.19
CA ILE A 109 19.45 7.77 -14.90
C ILE A 109 19.81 8.22 -16.31
N PHE A 110 21.03 7.93 -16.72
CA PHE A 110 21.48 8.15 -18.09
C PHE A 110 21.60 6.82 -18.81
N LEU A 111 20.87 6.68 -19.91
CA LEU A 111 20.76 5.46 -20.70
C LEU A 111 21.33 5.66 -22.11
N THR A 112 21.84 4.60 -22.70
CA THR A 112 22.10 4.55 -24.14
C THR A 112 20.77 4.62 -24.91
N PRO A 113 20.78 4.89 -26.24
CA PRO A 113 19.57 4.79 -27.07
C PRO A 113 18.86 3.42 -27.00
N ASP A 114 19.58 2.38 -26.63
CA ASP A 114 19.05 1.03 -26.39
C ASP A 114 18.61 0.79 -24.93
N GLN A 115 18.38 1.87 -24.18
CA GLN A 115 17.87 1.86 -22.80
C GLN A 115 18.84 1.25 -21.78
N LYS A 116 20.10 0.97 -22.14
CA LYS A 116 21.07 0.39 -21.20
C LYS A 116 21.64 1.49 -20.29
N PRO A 117 21.61 1.33 -18.96
CA PRO A 117 22.12 2.35 -18.05
C PRO A 117 23.64 2.43 -18.09
N PHE A 118 24.18 3.64 -18.09
CA PHE A 118 25.62 3.87 -17.96
C PHE A 118 26.00 4.84 -16.83
N TYR A 119 25.02 5.58 -16.29
CA TYR A 119 25.21 6.42 -15.10
C TYR A 119 23.89 6.54 -14.33
N ALA A 120 23.96 6.59 -13.00
CA ALA A 120 22.78 6.65 -12.14
C ALA A 120 23.05 7.48 -10.88
N GLY A 121 21.99 8.12 -10.37
CA GLY A 121 21.95 8.76 -9.07
C GLY A 121 20.53 9.15 -8.70
N THR A 122 20.37 9.80 -7.55
CA THR A 122 19.08 10.31 -7.09
C THR A 122 18.97 11.82 -7.35
N TYR A 123 19.07 12.63 -6.31
CA TYR A 123 19.13 14.08 -6.39
C TYR A 123 20.54 14.57 -6.74
N PHE A 124 20.63 15.50 -7.69
CA PHE A 124 21.85 16.23 -8.02
C PHE A 124 21.65 17.73 -7.73
N PRO A 125 22.56 18.38 -6.98
CA PRO A 125 22.45 19.81 -6.69
C PRO A 125 22.64 20.65 -7.96
N VAL A 126 22.14 21.88 -7.97
CA VAL A 126 22.33 22.80 -9.12
C VAL A 126 23.80 23.09 -9.36
N LEU A 127 24.53 23.37 -8.29
CA LEU A 127 25.92 23.82 -8.31
C LEU A 127 26.85 22.71 -7.83
N ASP A 128 28.08 22.74 -8.34
CA ASP A 128 29.17 21.90 -7.84
C ASP A 128 29.42 22.21 -6.37
N SER A 129 29.43 21.19 -5.52
CA SER A 129 29.60 21.37 -4.07
C SER A 129 30.24 20.15 -3.41
N TYR A 130 31.17 20.39 -2.48
CA TYR A 130 31.88 19.35 -1.71
C TYR A 130 32.42 18.18 -2.56
N GLY A 131 32.98 18.47 -3.75
CA GLY A 131 33.54 17.46 -4.65
C GLY A 131 32.50 16.64 -5.43
N ARG A 132 31.22 17.00 -5.36
CA ARG A 132 30.14 16.43 -6.17
C ARG A 132 29.78 17.40 -7.30
N PRO A 133 29.72 16.94 -8.56
CA PRO A 133 29.28 17.78 -9.67
C PRO A 133 27.81 18.13 -9.50
N GLY A 134 27.47 19.38 -9.81
CA GLY A 134 26.10 19.82 -9.97
C GLY A 134 25.50 19.28 -11.26
N PHE A 135 24.18 19.40 -11.39
CA PHE A 135 23.41 18.77 -12.46
C PHE A 135 23.82 19.27 -13.86
N GLY A 136 24.13 20.56 -14.00
CA GLY A 136 24.67 21.11 -15.25
C GLY A 136 26.05 20.56 -15.61
N SER A 137 26.91 20.34 -14.62
CA SER A 137 28.27 19.81 -14.82
C SER A 137 28.24 18.33 -15.20
N ILE A 138 27.39 17.52 -14.53
CA ILE A 138 27.28 16.09 -14.83
C ILE A 138 26.71 15.84 -16.23
N THR A 139 25.66 16.57 -16.63
CA THR A 139 25.08 16.44 -17.98
C THR A 139 26.09 16.76 -19.08
N ARG A 140 26.91 17.82 -18.91
CA ARG A 140 28.00 18.16 -19.83
C ARG A 140 29.06 17.06 -19.94
N GLN A 141 29.51 16.53 -18.81
CA GLN A 141 30.53 15.47 -18.78
C GLN A 141 30.04 14.20 -19.47
N LEU A 142 28.79 13.79 -19.23
CA LEU A 142 28.22 12.58 -19.82
C LEU A 142 27.94 12.74 -21.31
N ALA A 143 27.45 13.91 -21.75
CA ALA A 143 27.27 14.20 -23.17
C ALA A 143 28.60 14.19 -23.93
N GLN A 144 29.66 14.77 -23.34
CA GLN A 144 31.00 14.72 -23.92
C GLN A 144 31.53 13.28 -24.01
N ALA A 145 31.36 12.49 -22.95
CA ALA A 145 31.78 11.09 -22.92
C ALA A 145 31.07 10.24 -23.98
N TRP A 146 29.76 10.45 -24.20
CA TRP A 146 29.02 9.79 -25.30
C TRP A 146 29.58 10.15 -26.68
N LYS A 147 29.92 11.43 -26.89
CA LYS A 147 30.44 11.92 -28.17
C LYS A 147 31.86 11.42 -28.45
N GLU A 148 32.73 11.44 -27.45
CA GLU A 148 34.17 11.16 -27.63
C GLU A 148 34.52 9.67 -27.44
N LYS A 149 33.79 8.96 -26.56
CA LYS A 149 34.10 7.59 -26.15
C LYS A 149 32.86 6.68 -26.07
N PRO A 150 32.05 6.57 -27.13
CA PRO A 150 30.80 5.80 -27.09
C PRO A 150 31.02 4.32 -26.77
N LYS A 151 32.10 3.72 -27.26
CA LYS A 151 32.44 2.31 -26.98
C LYS A 151 32.74 2.04 -25.51
N ASP A 152 33.32 3.00 -24.80
CA ASP A 152 33.59 2.85 -23.37
C ASP A 152 32.29 2.93 -22.57
N ILE A 153 31.36 3.81 -22.98
CA ILE A 153 30.01 3.91 -22.42
C ILE A 153 29.24 2.60 -22.63
N GLU A 154 29.22 2.08 -23.86
CA GLU A 154 28.55 0.82 -24.20
C GLU A 154 29.08 -0.34 -23.36
N LYS A 155 30.41 -0.44 -23.22
CA LYS A 155 31.04 -1.46 -22.37
C LYS A 155 30.64 -1.32 -20.90
N SER A 156 30.57 -0.09 -20.37
CA SER A 156 30.08 0.15 -19.01
C SER A 156 28.62 -0.26 -18.87
N ALA A 157 27.79 0.03 -19.87
CA ALA A 157 26.38 -0.30 -19.87
C ALA A 157 26.13 -1.81 -19.93
N ASP A 158 26.91 -2.54 -20.73
CA ASP A 158 26.89 -4.00 -20.78
C ASP A 158 27.32 -4.63 -19.44
N ASN A 159 28.30 -4.05 -18.75
CA ASN A 159 28.69 -4.49 -17.41
C ASN A 159 27.56 -4.29 -16.38
N PHE A 160 26.86 -3.15 -16.42
CA PHE A 160 25.69 -2.92 -15.57
C PHE A 160 24.59 -3.95 -15.84
N LEU A 161 24.25 -4.18 -17.10
CA LEU A 161 23.22 -5.13 -17.49
C LEU A 161 23.57 -6.56 -17.05
N ALA A 162 24.82 -6.99 -17.25
CA ALA A 162 25.29 -8.30 -16.81
C ALA A 162 25.26 -8.44 -15.28
N THR A 163 25.51 -7.35 -14.53
CA THR A 163 25.43 -7.35 -13.06
C THR A 163 23.98 -7.41 -12.59
N LEU A 164 23.09 -6.64 -13.23
CA LEU A 164 21.66 -6.64 -12.94
C LEU A 164 21.06 -8.03 -13.17
N GLN A 165 21.39 -8.70 -14.29
CA GLN A 165 20.96 -10.07 -14.57
C GLN A 165 21.49 -11.10 -13.56
N LYS A 166 22.67 -10.86 -12.97
CA LYS A 166 23.27 -11.72 -11.93
C LYS A 166 22.72 -11.45 -10.52
N THR A 167 22.04 -10.32 -10.31
CA THR A 167 21.45 -9.97 -9.01
C THR A 167 20.20 -10.81 -8.73
N GLU A 168 19.62 -11.49 -9.75
CA GLU A 168 18.68 -12.59 -9.54
C GLU A 168 19.44 -13.84 -9.06
N THR A 169 19.83 -13.84 -7.78
CA THR A 169 20.39 -15.03 -7.12
C THR A 169 19.33 -16.12 -7.04
N ILE A 170 19.65 -17.29 -7.58
CA ILE A 170 18.89 -18.52 -7.31
C ILE A 170 19.09 -18.83 -5.84
N GLN A 171 18.07 -18.58 -5.02
CA GLN A 171 18.08 -18.99 -3.63
C GLN A 171 17.97 -20.51 -3.55
N ILE A 172 18.67 -21.10 -2.59
CA ILE A 172 18.53 -22.53 -2.29
C ILE A 172 17.16 -22.68 -1.62
N PRO A 173 16.20 -23.40 -2.22
CA PRO A 173 14.88 -23.55 -1.63
C PRO A 173 14.99 -24.21 -0.26
N SER A 174 14.22 -23.70 0.70
CA SER A 174 14.14 -24.24 2.05
C SER A 174 12.69 -24.41 2.44
N THR A 175 12.34 -25.59 2.96
CA THR A 175 10.97 -25.85 3.39
C THR A 175 10.59 -24.91 4.55
N PRO A 176 9.49 -24.13 4.45
CA PRO A 176 9.03 -23.30 5.56
C PRO A 176 8.71 -24.16 6.78
N GLN A 177 9.18 -23.73 7.94
CA GLN A 177 8.98 -24.43 9.21
C GLN A 177 8.59 -23.43 10.31
N ARG A 178 8.18 -23.96 11.46
CA ARG A 178 7.90 -23.11 12.63
C ARG A 178 9.11 -22.24 13.01
N SER A 179 10.33 -22.79 12.92
CA SER A 179 11.58 -22.07 13.18
C SER A 179 11.75 -20.84 12.28
N THR A 180 11.27 -20.89 11.03
CA THR A 180 11.24 -19.73 10.12
C THR A 180 10.48 -18.56 10.74
N LEU A 181 9.31 -18.83 11.32
CA LEU A 181 8.50 -17.81 11.98
C LEU A 181 9.11 -17.36 13.32
N ASP A 182 9.69 -18.29 14.07
CA ASP A 182 10.32 -18.00 15.36
C ASP A 182 11.50 -17.01 15.17
N GLU A 183 12.37 -17.29 14.21
CA GLU A 183 13.51 -16.42 13.87
C GLU A 183 13.06 -15.06 13.33
N ALA A 184 12.13 -15.04 12.37
CA ALA A 184 11.56 -13.81 11.82
C ALA A 184 10.98 -12.89 12.89
N ALA A 185 10.21 -13.46 13.83
CA ALA A 185 9.59 -12.68 14.90
C ALA A 185 10.63 -12.10 15.87
N MET A 186 11.68 -12.85 16.20
CA MET A 186 12.76 -12.33 17.06
C MET A 186 13.53 -11.21 16.36
N ASN A 187 13.87 -11.38 15.08
CA ASN A 187 14.57 -10.38 14.28
C ASN A 187 13.74 -9.10 14.13
N LEU A 188 12.42 -9.20 13.85
CA LEU A 188 11.53 -8.03 13.83
C LEU A 188 11.44 -7.33 15.19
N PHE A 189 11.32 -8.11 16.27
CA PHE A 189 11.18 -7.55 17.61
C PHE A 189 12.45 -6.81 18.06
N GLN A 190 13.64 -7.28 17.64
CA GLN A 190 14.91 -6.58 17.88
C GLN A 190 15.00 -5.24 17.12
N LEU A 191 14.37 -5.14 15.95
CA LEU A 191 14.26 -3.88 15.20
C LEU A 191 13.24 -2.90 15.79
N GLY A 192 12.37 -3.37 16.69
CA GLY A 192 11.29 -2.58 17.27
C GLY A 192 11.76 -1.49 18.22
N ASP A 193 11.17 -0.31 18.14
CA ASP A 193 11.38 0.77 19.11
C ASP A 193 10.56 0.50 20.39
N PRO A 194 11.21 0.18 21.52
CA PRO A 194 10.50 -0.17 22.75
C PRO A 194 9.81 1.03 23.41
N ASN A 195 10.14 2.27 23.04
CA ASN A 195 9.60 3.49 23.65
C ASN A 195 8.37 4.00 22.91
N TYR A 196 8.46 4.09 21.58
CA TYR A 196 7.43 4.69 20.72
C TYR A 196 6.76 3.70 19.78
N GLY A 197 7.13 2.42 19.80
CA GLY A 197 6.65 1.45 18.82
C GLY A 197 7.15 1.77 17.40
N GLY A 198 6.76 0.94 16.44
CA GLY A 198 7.31 0.95 15.10
C GLY A 198 8.69 0.31 15.02
N PHE A 199 9.22 0.24 13.81
CA PHE A 199 10.51 -0.38 13.53
C PHE A 199 11.54 0.67 13.14
N GLY A 200 12.78 0.49 13.60
CA GLY A 200 13.91 1.35 13.24
C GLY A 200 13.86 2.75 13.84
N SER A 201 14.72 3.62 13.30
CA SER A 201 14.83 5.03 13.67
C SER A 201 13.92 5.92 12.81
N ALA A 202 14.01 7.24 13.00
CA ALA A 202 13.38 8.19 12.08
C ALA A 202 14.08 8.19 10.71
N PRO A 203 13.35 8.39 9.60
CA PRO A 203 11.89 8.47 9.50
C PRO A 203 11.20 7.10 9.72
N LYS A 204 9.99 7.09 10.30
CA LYS A 204 9.24 5.88 10.63
C LYS A 204 8.03 5.66 9.73
N PHE A 205 7.95 4.46 9.15
CA PHE A 205 6.81 3.99 8.35
C PHE A 205 5.92 3.02 9.14
N PRO A 206 4.59 2.97 8.86
CA PRO A 206 3.66 2.09 9.58
C PRO A 206 3.95 0.58 9.51
N ASN A 207 4.44 0.08 8.36
CA ASN A 207 4.80 -1.32 8.15
C ASN A 207 3.68 -2.33 8.53
N ALA A 208 2.49 -2.14 7.96
CA ALA A 208 1.28 -2.86 8.35
C ALA A 208 1.39 -4.39 8.32
N ALA A 209 2.05 -4.95 7.31
CA ALA A 209 2.21 -6.40 7.17
C ALA A 209 3.07 -7.01 8.30
N ASN A 210 4.09 -6.29 8.76
CA ASN A 210 4.94 -6.71 9.88
C ASN A 210 4.15 -6.70 11.20
N LEU A 211 3.28 -5.69 11.42
CA LEU A 211 2.40 -5.66 12.59
C LEU A 211 1.40 -6.83 12.59
N SER A 212 0.77 -7.11 11.44
CA SER A 212 -0.10 -8.27 11.24
C SER A 212 0.61 -9.59 11.55
N PHE A 213 1.88 -9.72 11.16
CA PHE A 213 2.66 -10.92 11.45
C PHE A 213 2.93 -11.08 12.96
N LEU A 214 3.25 -9.99 13.67
CA LEU A 214 3.45 -10.04 15.11
C LEU A 214 2.18 -10.47 15.88
N PHE A 215 0.98 -10.07 15.44
CA PHE A 215 -0.27 -10.57 16.01
C PHE A 215 -0.45 -12.08 15.82
N ARG A 216 -0.17 -12.58 14.62
CA ARG A 216 -0.22 -14.02 14.32
C ARG A 216 0.81 -14.81 15.12
N TYR A 217 2.03 -14.30 15.23
CA TYR A 217 3.09 -14.93 16.02
C TYR A 217 2.77 -14.94 17.53
N ALA A 218 2.16 -13.87 18.05
CA ALA A 218 1.66 -13.84 19.42
C ALA A 218 0.59 -14.91 19.65
N LYS A 219 -0.36 -15.07 18.72
CA LYS A 219 -1.37 -16.14 18.77
C LYS A 219 -0.73 -17.53 18.71
N LEU A 220 0.25 -17.74 17.82
CA LEU A 220 0.97 -19.00 17.66
C LEU A 220 1.67 -19.48 18.93
N THR A 221 2.29 -18.53 19.66
CA THR A 221 3.22 -18.84 20.76
C THR A 221 2.62 -18.61 22.14
N GLY A 222 1.53 -17.84 22.24
CA GLY A 222 1.01 -17.34 23.52
C GLY A 222 1.87 -16.26 24.18
N LEU A 223 2.91 -15.76 23.51
CA LEU A 223 3.81 -14.75 24.05
C LEU A 223 3.24 -13.33 23.88
N SER A 224 2.68 -12.76 24.95
CA SER A 224 1.97 -11.47 24.90
C SER A 224 2.83 -10.30 24.43
N LYS A 225 4.14 -10.31 24.69
CA LYS A 225 5.07 -9.21 24.33
C LYS A 225 5.00 -8.76 22.87
N PHE A 226 4.74 -9.68 21.93
CA PHE A 226 4.62 -9.35 20.51
C PHE A 226 3.33 -8.61 20.21
N ASN A 227 2.21 -9.05 20.82
CA ASN A 227 0.94 -8.37 20.74
C ASN A 227 1.02 -6.99 21.41
N GLU A 228 1.59 -6.91 22.61
CA GLU A 228 1.80 -5.65 23.35
C GLU A 228 2.61 -4.63 22.54
N PHE A 229 3.68 -5.07 21.86
CA PHE A 229 4.47 -4.19 21.00
C PHE A 229 3.68 -3.70 19.77
N ALA A 230 2.96 -4.60 19.09
CA ALA A 230 2.15 -4.22 17.93
C ALA A 230 1.01 -3.26 18.33
N LEU A 231 0.29 -3.55 19.41
CA LEU A 231 -0.74 -2.64 19.98
C LEU A 231 -0.15 -1.31 20.42
N LYS A 232 1.04 -1.30 21.04
CA LYS A 232 1.75 -0.06 21.39
C LYS A 232 2.05 0.79 20.16
N THR A 233 2.48 0.16 19.07
CA THR A 233 2.75 0.84 17.79
C THR A 233 1.47 1.49 17.26
N LEU A 234 0.37 0.75 17.17
CA LEU A 234 -0.92 1.30 16.72
C LEU A 234 -1.44 2.43 17.63
N ASN A 235 -1.29 2.31 18.94
CA ASN A 235 -1.64 3.38 19.87
C ASN A 235 -0.81 4.65 19.63
N LYS A 236 0.50 4.50 19.43
CA LYS A 236 1.40 5.63 19.22
C LYS A 236 1.16 6.32 17.88
N MET A 237 0.86 5.56 16.82
CA MET A 237 0.45 6.11 15.54
C MET A 237 -0.88 6.87 15.64
N ALA A 238 -1.94 6.24 16.18
CA ALA A 238 -3.27 6.85 16.25
C ALA A 238 -3.32 8.08 17.17
N LYS A 239 -2.48 8.15 18.18
CA LYS A 239 -2.35 9.30 19.08
C LYS A 239 -1.31 10.32 18.60
N GLY A 240 -0.51 9.98 17.60
CA GLY A 240 0.50 10.86 17.02
C GLY A 240 -0.09 11.82 16.00
N GLY A 241 0.75 12.69 15.44
CA GLY A 241 0.38 13.58 14.34
C GLY A 241 0.34 12.88 12.98
N ILE A 242 0.82 11.64 12.86
CA ILE A 242 0.65 10.83 11.64
C ILE A 242 -0.83 10.48 11.38
N PHE A 243 -1.66 10.43 12.42
CA PHE A 243 -3.11 10.30 12.27
C PHE A 243 -3.75 11.69 12.33
N ASP A 244 -4.54 12.04 11.32
CA ASP A 244 -5.28 13.29 11.31
C ASP A 244 -6.40 13.25 12.35
N GLN A 245 -6.15 13.87 13.50
CA GLN A 245 -7.04 13.86 14.66
C GLN A 245 -8.44 14.46 14.38
N ILE A 246 -8.58 15.27 13.32
CA ILE A 246 -9.83 15.97 12.98
C ILE A 246 -10.58 15.25 11.87
N GLY A 247 -9.90 14.98 10.75
CA GLY A 247 -10.53 14.38 9.56
C GLY A 247 -10.44 12.86 9.50
N GLY A 248 -9.55 12.24 10.29
CA GLY A 248 -9.19 10.85 10.09
C GLY A 248 -8.28 10.63 8.88
N GLY A 249 -7.90 9.37 8.71
CA GLY A 249 -6.87 8.98 7.76
C GLY A 249 -5.45 9.23 8.27
N PHE A 250 -4.52 8.47 7.71
CA PHE A 250 -3.11 8.51 8.04
C PHE A 250 -2.32 9.24 6.96
N HIS A 251 -1.37 10.04 7.41
CA HIS A 251 -0.25 10.50 6.60
C HIS A 251 0.75 9.35 6.39
N ARG A 252 1.55 9.44 5.33
CA ARG A 252 2.39 8.32 4.84
C ARG A 252 3.39 7.82 5.87
N TYR A 253 4.12 8.73 6.51
CA TYR A 253 5.15 8.37 7.49
C TYR A 253 5.44 9.53 8.46
N SER A 254 6.14 9.23 9.55
CA SER A 254 6.61 10.24 10.51
C SER A 254 8.08 10.57 10.26
N THR A 255 8.41 11.85 10.17
CA THR A 255 9.80 12.33 10.07
C THR A 255 10.54 12.24 11.40
N ASP A 256 9.81 12.08 12.52
CA ASP A 256 10.38 11.84 13.85
C ASP A 256 10.09 10.43 14.39
N THR A 257 10.78 10.05 15.47
CA THR A 257 10.61 8.74 16.11
C THR A 257 9.33 8.61 16.95
N ARG A 258 8.64 9.71 17.23
CA ARG A 258 7.52 9.75 18.19
C ARG A 258 6.17 9.61 17.53
N TRP A 259 6.13 9.55 16.19
CA TRP A 259 4.92 9.64 15.37
C TRP A 259 4.26 11.02 15.40
N LEU A 260 5.01 12.06 15.79
CA LEU A 260 4.45 13.41 15.98
C LEU A 260 4.44 14.21 14.68
N VAL A 261 5.56 14.27 13.97
CA VAL A 261 5.69 15.11 12.77
C VAL A 261 5.49 14.23 11.54
N PRO A 262 4.36 14.31 10.84
CA PRO A 262 4.18 13.56 9.61
C PRO A 262 4.98 14.19 8.46
N HIS A 263 5.25 13.39 7.43
CA HIS A 263 5.29 13.90 6.06
C HIS A 263 3.84 13.96 5.60
N PHE A 264 3.28 15.17 5.38
CA PHE A 264 1.82 15.40 5.36
C PHE A 264 1.06 14.80 4.17
N GLU A 265 1.77 14.15 3.25
CA GLU A 265 1.21 13.34 2.17
C GLU A 265 0.25 12.25 2.70
N LYS A 266 -0.90 12.08 2.06
CA LYS A 266 -1.85 10.98 2.35
C LYS A 266 -2.01 10.08 1.14
N MET A 267 -1.59 8.83 1.27
CA MET A 267 -1.66 7.83 0.21
C MET A 267 -2.86 6.90 0.42
N LEU A 268 -3.53 6.52 -0.67
CA LEU A 268 -4.64 5.56 -0.60
C LEU A 268 -4.19 4.22 -0.01
N TYR A 269 -3.01 3.73 -0.40
CA TYR A 269 -2.55 2.42 0.06
C TYR A 269 -2.24 2.38 1.57
N ASP A 270 -1.73 3.47 2.16
CA ASP A 270 -1.51 3.54 3.62
C ASP A 270 -2.87 3.51 4.33
N ASN A 271 -3.83 4.27 3.80
CA ASN A 271 -5.21 4.32 4.28
C ASN A 271 -6.03 3.06 3.94
N ALA A 272 -5.46 2.11 3.20
CA ALA A 272 -6.02 0.78 2.98
C ALA A 272 -5.37 -0.28 3.89
N LEU A 273 -4.05 -0.25 4.03
CA LEU A 273 -3.30 -1.28 4.76
C LEU A 273 -3.40 -1.10 6.29
N ILE A 274 -3.24 0.14 6.78
CA ILE A 274 -3.26 0.45 8.22
C ILE A 274 -4.59 0.10 8.90
N PRO A 275 -5.78 0.47 8.37
CA PRO A 275 -7.05 0.13 9.03
C PRO A 275 -7.26 -1.38 9.25
N VAL A 276 -6.68 -2.24 8.41
CA VAL A 276 -6.73 -3.69 8.62
C VAL A 276 -6.07 -4.08 9.96
N ASN A 277 -4.95 -3.46 10.32
CA ASN A 277 -4.33 -3.70 11.64
C ASN A 277 -5.20 -3.23 12.80
N TYR A 278 -5.94 -2.14 12.63
CA TYR A 278 -6.89 -1.65 13.66
C TYR A 278 -8.11 -2.57 13.78
N ALA A 279 -8.58 -3.16 12.68
CA ALA A 279 -9.59 -4.22 12.71
C ALA A 279 -9.08 -5.45 13.49
N GLU A 280 -7.87 -5.94 13.18
CA GLU A 280 -7.24 -7.05 13.90
C GLU A 280 -7.05 -6.72 15.40
N ALA A 281 -6.57 -5.51 15.73
CA ALA A 281 -6.40 -5.07 17.11
C ALA A 281 -7.73 -4.99 17.87
N TYR A 282 -8.81 -4.53 17.23
CA TYR A 282 -10.15 -4.58 17.81
C TYR A 282 -10.61 -6.01 18.05
N GLN A 283 -10.36 -6.92 17.11
CA GLN A 283 -10.73 -8.33 17.29
C GLN A 283 -10.01 -9.00 18.46
N ILE A 284 -8.74 -8.62 18.69
CA ILE A 284 -7.89 -9.11 19.78
C ILE A 284 -8.29 -8.51 21.14
N THR A 285 -8.51 -7.20 21.20
CA THR A 285 -8.63 -6.46 22.47
C THR A 285 -10.07 -6.15 22.87
N LYS A 286 -10.97 -6.08 21.88
CA LYS A 286 -12.33 -5.53 21.99
C LYS A 286 -12.37 -4.06 22.43
N ASP A 287 -11.25 -3.34 22.41
CA ASP A 287 -11.17 -1.93 22.79
C ASP A 287 -11.77 -1.04 21.69
N PRO A 288 -12.86 -0.30 21.96
CA PRO A 288 -13.52 0.57 20.98
C PRO A 288 -12.59 1.61 20.34
N PHE A 289 -11.48 1.96 20.98
CA PHE A 289 -10.49 2.88 20.42
C PHE A 289 -9.99 2.45 19.04
N TYR A 290 -9.69 1.16 18.85
CA TYR A 290 -9.19 0.68 17.56
C TYR A 290 -10.29 0.70 16.49
N LEU A 291 -11.53 0.40 16.88
CA LEU A 291 -12.69 0.48 15.99
C LEU A 291 -12.94 1.93 15.54
N GLU A 292 -12.83 2.90 16.45
CA GLU A 292 -12.99 4.32 16.14
C GLU A 292 -11.94 4.81 15.14
N VAL A 293 -10.67 4.45 15.32
CA VAL A 293 -9.59 4.83 14.40
C VAL A 293 -9.78 4.22 13.01
N LEU A 294 -10.18 2.94 12.95
CA LEU A 294 -10.56 2.26 11.72
C LEU A 294 -11.69 3.02 11.01
N GLN A 295 -12.79 3.31 11.71
CA GLN A 295 -13.96 3.99 11.14
C GLN A 295 -13.60 5.38 10.63
N LYS A 296 -12.89 6.20 11.42
CA LYS A 296 -12.42 7.53 10.99
C LYS A 296 -11.55 7.47 9.73
N THR A 297 -10.75 6.41 9.58
CA THR A 297 -9.91 6.21 8.38
C THR A 297 -10.77 5.86 7.16
N LEU A 298 -11.73 4.95 7.29
CA LEU A 298 -12.64 4.58 6.20
C LEU A 298 -13.58 5.74 5.81
N ASP A 299 -14.06 6.49 6.80
CA ASP A 299 -14.94 7.65 6.60
C ASP A 299 -14.19 8.82 5.94
N TYR A 300 -12.89 8.97 6.21
CA TYR A 300 -12.00 9.87 5.47
C TYR A 300 -11.95 9.49 3.98
N VAL A 301 -11.72 8.22 3.66
CA VAL A 301 -11.66 7.74 2.26
C VAL A 301 -12.98 7.98 1.54
N ILE A 302 -14.11 7.69 2.19
CA ILE A 302 -15.45 7.97 1.64
C ILE A 302 -15.63 9.47 1.35
N ARG A 303 -15.24 10.33 2.30
CA ARG A 303 -15.48 11.77 2.22
C ARG A 303 -14.57 12.49 1.23
N GLU A 304 -13.29 12.11 1.16
CA GLU A 304 -12.24 12.93 0.53
C GLU A 304 -11.52 12.23 -0.63
N MET A 305 -11.58 10.89 -0.74
CA MET A 305 -10.84 10.15 -1.75
C MET A 305 -11.72 9.40 -2.76
N THR A 306 -13.04 9.42 -2.62
CA THR A 306 -13.95 8.63 -3.46
C THR A 306 -14.29 9.34 -4.77
N PHE A 307 -14.15 8.64 -5.89
CA PHE A 307 -14.65 9.08 -7.19
C PHE A 307 -16.14 8.79 -7.33
N ASN A 308 -16.90 9.72 -7.92
CA ASN A 308 -18.37 9.68 -7.95
C ASN A 308 -18.96 8.45 -8.68
N GLU A 309 -18.25 7.89 -9.67
CA GLU A 309 -18.68 6.70 -10.43
C GLU A 309 -18.24 5.38 -9.77
N GLY A 310 -17.56 5.46 -8.63
CA GLY A 310 -16.91 4.34 -7.96
C GLY A 310 -15.39 4.40 -8.09
N GLY A 311 -14.68 3.74 -7.18
CA GLY A 311 -13.21 3.84 -7.09
C GLY A 311 -12.73 5.00 -6.21
N PHE A 312 -11.41 5.06 -6.05
CA PHE A 312 -10.71 5.93 -5.11
C PHE A 312 -9.47 6.53 -5.77
N TYR A 313 -9.28 7.83 -5.54
CA TYR A 313 -8.11 8.60 -5.95
C TYR A 313 -6.84 8.11 -5.24
N SER A 314 -5.68 8.36 -5.84
CA SER A 314 -4.41 7.77 -5.42
C SER A 314 -3.81 8.48 -4.20
N ALA A 315 -3.80 9.81 -4.17
CA ALA A 315 -3.10 10.56 -3.11
C ALA A 315 -3.52 12.03 -2.97
N TYR A 316 -3.24 12.58 -1.80
CA TYR A 316 -3.09 14.03 -1.58
C TYR A 316 -1.63 14.39 -1.33
N ASP A 317 -1.19 15.49 -1.93
CA ASP A 317 0.13 16.08 -1.72
C ASP A 317 0.34 16.53 -0.26
N ALA A 318 1.60 16.68 0.13
CA ALA A 318 1.99 17.20 1.43
C ALA A 318 1.79 18.72 1.53
N ASP A 319 1.92 19.42 0.39
CA ASP A 319 1.92 20.88 0.31
C ASP A 319 0.52 21.45 0.02
N SER A 320 0.19 22.55 0.69
CA SER A 320 -0.92 23.43 0.32
C SER A 320 -0.41 24.86 0.25
N GLU A 321 -0.69 25.55 -0.86
CA GLU A 321 -0.16 26.89 -1.16
C GLU A 321 1.38 26.96 -1.11
N GLY A 322 2.06 25.87 -1.51
CA GLY A 322 3.53 25.76 -1.50
C GLY A 322 4.15 25.63 -0.10
N VAL A 323 3.36 25.26 0.91
CA VAL A 323 3.83 25.05 2.28
C VAL A 323 3.33 23.69 2.78
N GLU A 324 4.27 22.82 3.15
CA GLU A 324 3.99 21.50 3.71
C GLU A 324 3.07 21.61 4.95
N GLY A 325 2.06 20.76 5.06
CA GLY A 325 1.25 20.63 6.27
C GLY A 325 0.33 21.82 6.62
N LYS A 326 0.41 22.94 5.90
CA LYS A 326 -0.37 24.18 6.15
C LYS A 326 -1.86 23.91 6.29
N PHE A 327 -2.39 22.98 5.50
CA PHE A 327 -3.80 22.59 5.55
C PHE A 327 -4.22 21.96 6.89
N TYR A 328 -3.32 21.23 7.55
CA TYR A 328 -3.61 20.35 8.70
C TYR A 328 -3.29 20.96 10.06
N VAL A 329 -2.37 21.93 10.14
CA VAL A 329 -1.91 22.52 11.40
C VAL A 329 -2.77 23.69 11.87
N TRP A 330 -2.67 24.02 13.16
CA TRP A 330 -3.52 25.02 13.81
C TRP A 330 -2.72 25.95 14.73
N LYS A 331 -3.15 27.21 14.84
CA LYS A 331 -2.70 28.08 15.93
C LYS A 331 -3.64 27.99 17.13
N LYS A 332 -3.11 28.10 18.34
CA LYS A 332 -3.94 28.14 19.55
C LYS A 332 -4.94 29.29 19.56
N SER A 333 -4.55 30.45 19.03
CA SER A 333 -5.45 31.61 18.89
C SER A 333 -6.63 31.32 17.96
N GLU A 334 -6.38 30.63 16.85
CA GLU A 334 -7.40 30.21 15.89
C GLU A 334 -8.36 29.20 16.52
N ILE A 335 -7.84 28.20 17.24
CA ILE A 335 -8.67 27.23 17.97
C ILE A 335 -9.58 27.93 19.00
N LYS A 336 -9.05 28.92 19.74
CA LYS A 336 -9.84 29.72 20.69
C LYS A 336 -10.97 30.49 20.03
N GLU A 337 -10.72 31.09 18.87
CA GLU A 337 -11.72 31.82 18.10
C GLU A 337 -12.85 30.89 17.62
N ILE A 338 -12.50 29.70 17.11
CA ILE A 338 -13.46 28.75 16.55
C ILE A 338 -14.28 28.04 17.64
N LEU A 339 -13.63 27.60 18.72
CA LEU A 339 -14.25 26.74 19.73
C LEU A 339 -14.83 27.49 20.93
N GLY A 340 -14.41 28.74 21.16
CA GLY A 340 -14.88 29.53 22.30
C GLY A 340 -14.61 28.83 23.63
N ASN A 341 -15.67 28.56 24.40
CA ASN A 341 -15.58 27.97 25.74
C ASN A 341 -14.98 26.57 25.76
N ASP A 342 -15.09 25.81 24.68
CA ASP A 342 -14.58 24.44 24.59
C ASP A 342 -13.06 24.40 24.30
N ALA A 343 -12.47 25.56 23.95
CA ALA A 343 -11.09 25.63 23.47
C ALA A 343 -10.05 25.19 24.49
N GLU A 344 -10.22 25.52 25.78
CA GLU A 344 -9.24 25.19 26.81
C GLU A 344 -9.14 23.67 27.02
N LEU A 345 -10.28 22.99 27.08
CA LEU A 345 -10.38 21.54 27.15
C LEU A 345 -9.77 20.89 25.92
N PHE A 346 -10.14 21.36 24.72
CA PHE A 346 -9.60 20.86 23.48
C PHE A 346 -8.07 21.02 23.41
N CYS A 347 -7.55 22.20 23.77
CA CYS A 347 -6.11 22.48 23.77
C CYS A 347 -5.36 21.60 24.77
N LEU A 348 -5.92 21.34 25.96
CA LEU A 348 -5.31 20.44 26.92
C LEU A 348 -5.23 19.01 26.38
N TYR A 349 -6.34 18.51 25.81
CA TYR A 349 -6.39 17.15 25.29
C TYR A 349 -5.41 16.91 24.13
N TYR A 350 -5.31 17.88 23.21
CA TYR A 350 -4.47 17.78 22.01
C TYR A 350 -3.09 18.44 22.12
N ASP A 351 -2.65 18.78 23.34
CA ASP A 351 -1.33 19.37 23.63
C ASP A 351 -1.03 20.64 22.81
N VAL A 352 -2.03 21.51 22.67
CA VAL A 352 -1.93 22.77 21.92
C VAL A 352 -1.43 23.89 22.83
N THR A 353 -0.23 24.39 22.52
CA THR A 353 0.43 25.47 23.26
C THR A 353 0.54 26.75 22.43
N ASP A 354 0.85 27.89 23.07
CA ASP A 354 0.99 29.17 22.36
C ASP A 354 2.22 29.20 21.42
N GLY A 355 3.24 28.37 21.69
CA GLY A 355 4.43 28.22 20.83
C GLY A 355 4.28 27.16 19.74
N GLY A 356 3.22 26.35 19.78
CA GLY A 356 3.06 25.20 18.89
C GLY A 356 4.05 24.06 19.20
N ASN A 357 3.96 22.99 18.42
CA ASN A 357 4.90 21.87 18.43
C ASN A 357 5.62 21.68 17.08
N TRP A 358 5.29 22.51 16.08
CA TRP A 358 5.88 22.48 14.73
C TRP A 358 5.77 23.85 14.05
N GLU A 359 6.90 24.50 13.79
CA GLU A 359 6.99 25.78 13.06
C GLU A 359 6.05 26.90 13.57
N GLY A 360 5.86 27.00 14.89
CA GLY A 360 4.96 27.98 15.50
C GLY A 360 3.46 27.64 15.38
N ASN A 361 3.13 26.49 14.81
CA ASN A 361 1.80 25.90 14.78
C ASN A 361 1.75 24.59 15.59
N SER A 362 0.55 24.07 15.80
CA SER A 362 0.32 22.78 16.45
C SER A 362 -0.15 21.74 15.44
N ILE A 363 0.60 20.65 15.37
CA ILE A 363 0.13 19.35 14.92
C ILE A 363 -0.65 18.75 16.09
N LEU A 364 -1.93 18.44 15.87
CA LEU A 364 -2.76 17.87 16.92
C LEU A 364 -2.28 16.44 17.21
N CYS A 365 -1.99 16.16 18.47
CA CYS A 365 -1.63 14.83 18.94
C CYS A 365 -2.23 14.61 20.33
N ASN A 366 -2.49 13.36 20.70
CA ASN A 366 -3.09 13.00 21.97
C ASN A 366 -2.04 12.45 22.94
N ASN A 367 -1.63 13.29 23.89
CA ASN A 367 -0.67 12.92 24.92
C ASN A 367 -1.31 12.64 26.29
N ILE A 368 -2.62 12.89 26.45
CA ILE A 368 -3.29 12.87 27.76
C ILE A 368 -4.52 11.96 27.74
N ASN A 369 -4.62 11.09 28.75
CA ASN A 369 -5.80 10.23 28.90
C ASN A 369 -7.05 11.06 29.22
N ILE A 370 -8.18 10.63 28.65
CA ILE A 370 -9.46 11.32 28.82
C ILE A 370 -9.89 11.43 30.28
N SER A 371 -9.55 10.44 31.11
CA SER A 371 -9.80 10.42 32.55
C SER A 371 -9.09 11.56 33.30
N ALA A 372 -7.88 11.93 32.88
CA ALA A 372 -7.14 13.04 33.46
C ALA A 372 -7.78 14.40 33.07
N VAL A 373 -8.27 14.53 31.84
CA VAL A 373 -9.01 15.71 31.38
C VAL A 373 -10.35 15.83 32.11
N ALA A 374 -11.09 14.72 32.23
CA ALA A 374 -12.33 14.64 32.98
C ALA A 374 -12.15 15.09 34.44
N PHE A 375 -11.08 14.63 35.10
CA PHE A 375 -10.72 15.06 36.45
C PHE A 375 -10.40 16.55 36.53
N HIS A 376 -9.63 17.09 35.59
CA HIS A 376 -9.24 18.50 35.56
C HIS A 376 -10.44 19.45 35.42
N PHE A 377 -11.40 19.11 34.56
CA PHE A 377 -12.59 19.93 34.29
C PHE A 377 -13.80 19.59 35.17
N GLY A 378 -13.73 18.53 35.99
CA GLY A 378 -14.81 18.12 36.89
C GLY A 378 -16.07 17.62 36.18
N ILE A 379 -15.93 17.03 34.99
CA ILE A 379 -17.03 16.49 34.18
C ILE A 379 -16.76 15.03 33.76
N SER A 380 -17.79 14.30 33.33
CA SER A 380 -17.65 12.88 32.97
C SER A 380 -16.84 12.66 31.69
N GLU A 381 -16.21 11.49 31.56
CA GLU A 381 -15.49 11.11 30.33
C GLU A 381 -16.39 11.16 29.09
N ASP A 382 -17.64 10.72 29.21
CA ASP A 382 -18.62 10.79 28.11
C ASP A 382 -18.86 12.25 27.68
N LYS A 383 -18.94 13.18 28.65
CA LYS A 383 -19.10 14.60 28.32
C LYS A 383 -17.87 15.16 27.63
N ILE A 384 -16.66 14.75 28.02
CA ILE A 384 -15.43 15.10 27.31
C ILE A 384 -15.50 14.59 25.86
N ARG A 385 -15.91 13.34 25.62
CA ARG A 385 -16.04 12.78 24.26
C ARG A 385 -17.02 13.56 23.40
N GLU A 386 -18.18 13.92 23.95
CA GLU A 386 -19.17 14.77 23.27
C GLU A 386 -18.58 16.13 22.87
N ILE A 387 -17.87 16.80 23.79
CA ILE A 387 -17.24 18.10 23.53
C ILE A 387 -16.17 17.96 22.44
N LEU A 388 -15.29 16.97 22.55
CA LEU A 388 -14.22 16.73 21.57
C LEU A 388 -14.77 16.42 20.17
N THR A 389 -15.87 15.66 20.09
CA THR A 389 -16.56 15.36 18.83
C THR A 389 -17.10 16.65 18.19
N SER A 390 -17.85 17.45 18.96
CA SER A 390 -18.37 18.75 18.50
C SER A 390 -17.25 19.72 18.08
N CYS A 391 -16.15 19.75 18.82
CA CYS A 391 -14.98 20.56 18.45
C CYS A 391 -14.35 20.11 17.14
N SER A 392 -14.20 18.80 16.96
CA SER A 392 -13.62 18.22 15.75
C SER A 392 -14.49 18.52 14.52
N GLU A 393 -15.81 18.45 14.65
CA GLU A 393 -16.77 18.83 13.58
C GLU A 393 -16.65 20.31 13.20
N LYS A 394 -16.57 21.22 14.19
CA LYS A 394 -16.38 22.67 13.95
C LYS A 394 -15.06 22.94 13.24
N LEU A 395 -13.96 22.34 13.72
CA LEU A 395 -12.64 22.51 13.11
C LEU A 395 -12.59 21.91 11.71
N LEU A 396 -13.21 20.76 11.48
CA LEU A 396 -13.31 20.16 10.15
C LEU A 396 -14.08 21.08 9.18
N HIS A 397 -15.18 21.69 9.63
CA HIS A 397 -15.95 22.63 8.84
C HIS A 397 -15.18 23.91 8.47
N VAL A 398 -14.30 24.39 9.36
CA VAL A 398 -13.40 25.51 9.04
C VAL A 398 -12.30 25.06 8.09
N ARG A 399 -11.68 23.90 8.35
CA ARG A 399 -10.60 23.35 7.54
C ARG A 399 -11.03 23.06 6.10
N SER A 400 -12.25 22.59 5.89
CA SER A 400 -12.79 22.31 4.54
C SER A 400 -12.94 23.53 3.65
N LYS A 401 -12.79 24.75 4.19
CA LYS A 401 -12.76 26.02 3.45
C LYS A 401 -11.34 26.49 3.12
N ARG A 402 -10.29 25.84 3.66
CA ARG A 402 -8.90 26.13 3.31
C ARG A 402 -8.60 25.61 1.90
N ILE A 403 -7.52 26.11 1.30
CA ILE A 403 -7.03 25.56 0.04
C ILE A 403 -6.54 24.13 0.30
N MET A 404 -7.14 23.17 -0.39
CA MET A 404 -6.79 21.75 -0.28
C MET A 404 -5.39 21.50 -0.83
N PRO A 405 -4.64 20.52 -0.29
CA PRO A 405 -3.47 19.99 -0.96
C PRO A 405 -3.81 19.47 -2.36
N GLY A 406 -2.81 19.40 -3.24
CA GLY A 406 -2.98 18.86 -4.59
C GLY A 406 -3.53 17.43 -4.55
N LEU A 407 -4.56 17.15 -5.36
CA LEU A 407 -5.13 15.80 -5.49
C LEU A 407 -4.51 15.10 -6.71
N ASP A 408 -3.90 13.93 -6.48
CA ASP A 408 -3.65 12.97 -7.55
C ASP A 408 -4.93 12.15 -7.73
N ASP A 409 -5.69 12.52 -8.75
CA ASP A 409 -7.01 11.97 -9.06
C ASP A 409 -6.94 10.72 -9.94
N LYS A 410 -5.74 10.15 -10.15
CA LYS A 410 -5.58 8.88 -10.87
C LYS A 410 -6.13 7.73 -10.03
N ILE A 411 -6.88 6.84 -10.65
CA ILE A 411 -7.34 5.60 -10.03
C ILE A 411 -6.40 4.47 -10.45
N LEU A 412 -5.91 3.71 -9.46
CA LEU A 412 -5.02 2.56 -9.64
C LEU A 412 -5.70 1.26 -9.21
N THR A 413 -5.74 0.26 -10.09
CA THR A 413 -6.35 -1.06 -9.82
C THR A 413 -5.78 -1.69 -8.55
N SER A 414 -4.46 -1.73 -8.39
CA SER A 414 -3.80 -2.28 -7.19
C SER A 414 -4.25 -1.58 -5.90
N TRP A 415 -4.15 -0.26 -5.80
CA TRP A 415 -4.45 0.47 -4.56
C TRP A 415 -5.94 0.46 -4.22
N ASN A 416 -6.79 0.51 -5.25
CA ASN A 416 -8.24 0.37 -5.08
C ASN A 416 -8.62 -1.01 -4.57
N SER A 417 -7.91 -2.05 -5.01
CA SER A 417 -8.11 -3.42 -4.53
C SER A 417 -7.73 -3.57 -3.06
N LEU A 418 -6.62 -2.95 -2.61
CA LEU A 418 -6.30 -2.90 -1.18
C LEU A 418 -7.41 -2.19 -0.38
N MET A 419 -7.96 -1.11 -0.94
CA MET A 419 -9.03 -0.36 -0.27
C MET A 419 -10.34 -1.15 -0.18
N ILE A 420 -10.66 -1.97 -1.19
CA ILE A 420 -11.78 -2.93 -1.15
C ILE A 420 -11.60 -3.90 0.03
N THR A 421 -10.40 -4.46 0.22
CA THR A 421 -10.09 -5.30 1.39
C THR A 421 -10.29 -4.53 2.70
N ALA A 422 -9.82 -3.30 2.80
CA ALA A 422 -9.97 -2.47 4.00
C ALA A 422 -11.45 -2.24 4.36
N PHE A 423 -12.28 -1.90 3.38
CA PHE A 423 -13.73 -1.76 3.56
C PHE A 423 -14.42 -3.08 3.91
N ALA A 424 -14.00 -4.21 3.33
CA ALA A 424 -14.51 -5.53 3.67
C ALA A 424 -14.18 -5.89 5.14
N LYS A 425 -12.96 -5.63 5.61
CA LYS A 425 -12.58 -5.85 7.01
C LYS A 425 -13.30 -4.87 7.96
N GLY A 426 -13.45 -3.61 7.57
CA GLY A 426 -14.28 -2.61 8.27
C GLY A 426 -15.73 -3.06 8.41
N TYR A 427 -16.30 -3.55 7.32
CA TYR A 427 -17.37 -4.53 7.21
C TYR A 427 -17.61 -5.36 8.47
N LEU A 428 -16.76 -6.37 8.55
CA LEU A 428 -16.85 -7.49 9.49
C LEU A 428 -16.87 -7.06 10.95
N VAL A 429 -16.10 -6.03 11.31
CA VAL A 429 -15.95 -5.62 12.72
C VAL A 429 -16.92 -4.53 13.14
N SER A 430 -17.42 -3.70 12.22
CA SER A 430 -18.32 -2.58 12.53
C SER A 430 -19.80 -2.87 12.21
N ASN A 431 -20.07 -3.81 11.31
CA ASN A 431 -21.39 -4.06 10.72
C ASN A 431 -22.01 -2.81 10.04
N ASN A 432 -21.17 -1.86 9.59
CA ASN A 432 -21.62 -0.68 8.85
C ASN A 432 -21.77 -0.99 7.36
N ALA A 433 -23.02 -1.16 6.91
CA ALA A 433 -23.34 -1.55 5.52
C ALA A 433 -22.75 -0.61 4.45
N ILE A 434 -22.52 0.67 4.78
CA ILE A 434 -21.91 1.63 3.85
C ILE A 434 -20.53 1.14 3.39
N TYR A 435 -19.77 0.46 4.25
CA TYR A 435 -18.43 -0.03 3.91
C TYR A 435 -18.50 -1.16 2.87
N LEU A 436 -19.38 -2.15 3.04
CA LEU A 436 -19.56 -3.21 2.07
C LEU A 436 -20.07 -2.66 0.72
N GLU A 437 -21.03 -1.75 0.74
CA GLU A 437 -21.56 -1.14 -0.49
C GLU A 437 -20.50 -0.29 -1.21
N THR A 438 -19.64 0.40 -0.47
CA THR A 438 -18.50 1.15 -1.03
C THR A 438 -17.50 0.21 -1.71
N ALA A 439 -17.19 -0.93 -1.08
CA ALA A 439 -16.34 -1.96 -1.66
C ALA A 439 -16.92 -2.52 -2.98
N LYS A 440 -18.21 -2.86 -2.99
CA LYS A 440 -18.91 -3.40 -4.17
C LYS A 440 -18.98 -2.43 -5.33
N LYS A 441 -19.18 -1.13 -5.05
CA LYS A 441 -19.12 -0.07 -6.07
C LYS A 441 -17.73 0.02 -6.71
N CYS A 442 -16.68 -0.08 -5.90
CA CYS A 442 -15.30 -0.09 -6.42
C CYS A 442 -15.01 -1.34 -7.28
N ILE A 443 -15.46 -2.53 -6.86
CA ILE A 443 -15.36 -3.75 -7.69
C ILE A 443 -16.07 -3.53 -9.03
N SER A 444 -17.31 -3.06 -9.01
CA SER A 444 -18.09 -2.80 -10.23
C SER A 444 -17.41 -1.78 -11.13
N PHE A 445 -16.79 -0.74 -10.55
CA PHE A 445 -16.01 0.26 -11.29
C PHE A 445 -14.81 -0.37 -12.00
N ILE A 446 -14.04 -1.22 -11.30
CA ILE A 446 -12.88 -1.92 -11.88
C ILE A 446 -13.35 -2.86 -13.01
N GLU A 447 -14.40 -3.65 -12.78
CA GLU A 447 -14.94 -4.57 -13.80
C GLU A 447 -15.40 -3.82 -15.07
N ASN A 448 -16.05 -2.67 -14.91
CA ASN A 448 -16.62 -1.94 -16.05
C ASN A 448 -15.59 -1.10 -16.82
N ASN A 449 -14.56 -0.59 -16.15
CA ASN A 449 -13.64 0.40 -16.74
C ASN A 449 -12.20 -0.08 -16.89
N LEU A 450 -11.78 -1.03 -16.05
CA LEU A 450 -10.38 -1.47 -15.95
C LEU A 450 -10.20 -2.94 -16.30
N PHE A 451 -11.27 -3.73 -16.46
CA PHE A 451 -11.19 -5.11 -16.93
C PHE A 451 -11.68 -5.21 -18.38
N VAL A 452 -10.75 -5.15 -19.33
CA VAL A 452 -11.04 -5.06 -20.77
C VAL A 452 -10.40 -6.23 -21.50
N ASN A 453 -11.18 -6.93 -22.35
CA ASN A 453 -10.70 -8.08 -23.12
C ASN A 453 -9.97 -9.12 -22.26
N ASP A 454 -10.53 -9.44 -21.10
CA ASP A 454 -10.00 -10.38 -20.12
C ASP A 454 -8.66 -10.00 -19.47
N LYS A 455 -8.28 -8.72 -19.56
CA LYS A 455 -7.08 -8.16 -18.95
C LYS A 455 -7.43 -7.00 -18.03
N LEU A 456 -6.74 -6.93 -16.90
CA LEU A 456 -6.74 -5.73 -16.07
C LEU A 456 -5.84 -4.68 -16.70
N LEU A 457 -6.34 -3.45 -16.72
CA LEU A 457 -5.57 -2.23 -16.92
C LEU A 457 -5.22 -1.66 -15.56
N ARG A 458 -4.12 -0.89 -15.51
CA ARG A 458 -3.60 -0.34 -14.26
C ARG A 458 -4.27 0.97 -13.87
N THR A 459 -4.39 1.88 -14.82
CA THR A 459 -4.67 3.29 -14.55
C THR A 459 -5.98 3.73 -15.20
N TYR A 460 -6.75 4.53 -14.48
CA TYR A 460 -7.91 5.23 -15.02
C TYR A 460 -7.88 6.70 -14.62
N LYS A 461 -8.06 7.58 -15.60
CA LYS A 461 -8.27 9.02 -15.38
C LYS A 461 -8.93 9.66 -16.59
N ASN A 462 -9.81 10.64 -16.37
CA ASN A 462 -10.49 11.39 -17.44
C ASN A 462 -11.17 10.49 -18.48
N ASN A 463 -11.82 9.40 -18.03
CA ASN A 463 -12.45 8.37 -18.87
C ASN A 463 -11.49 7.62 -19.80
N ILE A 464 -10.19 7.65 -19.50
CA ILE A 464 -9.16 6.92 -20.21
C ILE A 464 -8.59 5.86 -19.27
N ALA A 465 -8.83 4.60 -19.61
CA ALA A 465 -8.13 3.46 -19.01
C ALA A 465 -6.91 3.14 -19.87
N LYS A 466 -5.72 3.06 -19.26
CA LYS A 466 -4.47 2.78 -19.97
C LYS A 466 -3.51 1.93 -19.14
N ILE A 467 -2.51 1.39 -19.85
CA ILE A 467 -1.41 0.55 -19.35
C ILE A 467 -1.91 -0.82 -18.88
N ASP A 468 -1.32 -1.87 -19.45
CA ASP A 468 -1.56 -3.26 -19.03
C ASP A 468 -1.20 -3.42 -17.54
N GLY A 469 -2.08 -4.09 -16.79
CA GLY A 469 -1.92 -4.33 -15.37
C GLY A 469 -0.66 -5.13 -15.04
N TYR A 470 -0.08 -4.81 -13.89
CA TYR A 470 1.08 -5.50 -13.31
C TYR A 470 0.64 -6.57 -12.32
N LEU A 471 1.59 -7.39 -11.87
CA LEU A 471 1.36 -8.48 -10.92
C LEU A 471 0.51 -8.06 -9.72
N GLU A 472 0.77 -6.88 -9.15
CA GLU A 472 0.01 -6.34 -8.02
C GLU A 472 -1.46 -6.03 -8.35
N ASP A 473 -1.77 -5.57 -9.56
CA ASP A 473 -3.13 -5.25 -9.99
C ASP A 473 -3.99 -6.54 -10.00
N TYR A 474 -3.43 -7.64 -10.51
CA TYR A 474 -4.09 -8.95 -10.52
C TYR A 474 -4.13 -9.59 -9.12
N SER A 475 -3.02 -9.56 -8.39
CA SER A 475 -2.89 -10.20 -7.08
C SER A 475 -3.83 -9.57 -6.06
N TYR A 476 -3.86 -8.23 -6.00
CA TYR A 476 -4.65 -7.54 -4.99
C TYR A 476 -6.13 -7.61 -5.35
N PHE A 477 -6.48 -7.50 -6.64
CA PHE A 477 -7.89 -7.58 -7.04
C PHE A 477 -8.46 -8.99 -6.81
N ALA A 478 -7.71 -10.05 -7.12
CA ALA A 478 -8.11 -11.41 -6.78
C ALA A 478 -8.30 -11.58 -5.26
N ASN A 479 -7.39 -11.06 -4.43
CA ASN A 479 -7.55 -11.10 -2.98
C ASN A 479 -8.79 -10.32 -2.50
N ALA A 480 -9.02 -9.13 -3.05
CA ALA A 480 -10.14 -8.27 -2.70
C ALA A 480 -11.50 -8.88 -3.06
N LEU A 481 -11.59 -9.53 -4.22
CA LEU A 481 -12.77 -10.29 -4.63
C LEU A 481 -13.07 -11.42 -3.64
N LEU A 482 -12.04 -12.14 -3.18
CA LEU A 482 -12.20 -13.19 -2.18
C LEU A 482 -12.58 -12.64 -0.80
N ASP A 483 -12.07 -11.47 -0.41
CA ASP A 483 -12.46 -10.80 0.84
C ASP A 483 -13.94 -10.37 0.84
N VAL A 484 -14.45 -9.88 -0.28
CA VAL A 484 -15.89 -9.58 -0.43
C VAL A 484 -16.71 -10.88 -0.54
N PHE A 485 -16.22 -11.90 -1.24
CA PHE A 485 -16.87 -13.21 -1.35
C PHE A 485 -17.10 -13.90 0.00
N GLU A 486 -16.16 -13.77 0.94
CA GLU A 486 -16.32 -14.29 2.31
C GLU A 486 -17.52 -13.66 3.05
N ILE A 487 -17.86 -12.41 2.72
CA ILE A 487 -18.97 -11.66 3.31
C ILE A 487 -20.28 -11.89 2.52
N GLU A 488 -20.22 -11.74 1.21
CA GLU A 488 -21.34 -11.85 0.28
C GLU A 488 -20.96 -12.87 -0.81
N PRO A 489 -21.28 -14.16 -0.61
CA PRO A 489 -20.75 -15.26 -1.42
C PRO A 489 -21.51 -15.40 -2.76
N GLU A 490 -21.44 -14.38 -3.59
CA GLU A 490 -21.86 -14.45 -4.98
C GLU A 490 -20.81 -15.16 -5.82
N SER A 491 -21.23 -16.18 -6.58
CA SER A 491 -20.33 -16.99 -7.43
C SER A 491 -19.47 -16.16 -8.40
N LYS A 492 -19.97 -15.00 -8.86
CA LYS A 492 -19.23 -14.09 -9.76
C LYS A 492 -17.87 -13.67 -9.19
N TYR A 493 -17.78 -13.44 -7.88
CA TYR A 493 -16.54 -13.00 -7.24
C TYR A 493 -15.49 -14.11 -7.23
N LEU A 494 -15.89 -15.33 -6.88
CA LEU A 494 -15.00 -16.49 -6.90
C LEU A 494 -14.62 -16.89 -8.34
N ASP A 495 -15.57 -16.88 -9.26
CA ASP A 495 -15.32 -17.21 -10.68
C ASP A 495 -14.33 -16.21 -11.30
N LEU A 496 -14.45 -14.91 -11.00
CA LEU A 496 -13.49 -13.89 -11.45
C LEU A 496 -12.13 -14.03 -10.75
N ALA A 497 -12.10 -14.27 -9.44
CA ALA A 497 -10.85 -14.51 -8.72
C ALA A 497 -10.08 -15.73 -9.28
N LEU A 498 -10.79 -16.80 -9.66
CA LEU A 498 -10.21 -17.96 -10.33
C LEU A 498 -9.64 -17.62 -11.70
N LYS A 499 -10.38 -16.84 -12.51
CA LYS A 499 -9.91 -16.38 -13.81
C LYS A 499 -8.60 -15.59 -13.69
N LEU A 500 -8.54 -14.67 -12.74
CA LEU A 500 -7.32 -13.89 -12.46
C LEU A 500 -6.20 -14.77 -11.91
N GLY A 501 -6.51 -15.73 -11.04
CA GLY A 501 -5.56 -16.71 -10.53
C GLY A 501 -4.91 -17.54 -11.63
N PHE A 502 -5.68 -18.07 -12.57
CA PHE A 502 -5.12 -18.76 -13.74
C PHE A 502 -4.33 -17.82 -14.65
N TYR A 503 -4.80 -16.59 -14.88
CA TYR A 503 -4.06 -15.60 -15.68
C TYR A 503 -2.68 -15.28 -15.07
N LEU A 504 -2.59 -15.13 -13.74
CA LEU A 504 -1.33 -14.98 -13.02
C LEU A 504 -0.38 -16.15 -13.32
N VAL A 505 -0.88 -17.37 -13.17
CA VAL A 505 -0.08 -18.58 -13.39
C VAL A 505 0.36 -18.72 -14.85
N ASP A 506 -0.50 -18.41 -15.80
CA ASP A 506 -0.21 -18.66 -17.21
C ASP A 506 0.66 -17.55 -17.83
N HIS A 507 0.54 -16.32 -17.36
CA HIS A 507 1.22 -15.17 -17.97
C HIS A 507 2.34 -14.54 -17.14
N PHE A 508 2.37 -14.74 -15.81
CA PHE A 508 3.37 -14.12 -14.93
C PHE A 508 4.36 -15.10 -14.30
N TRP A 509 4.02 -16.38 -14.20
CA TRP A 509 4.82 -17.36 -13.46
C TRP A 509 6.17 -17.67 -14.13
N ASP A 510 7.26 -17.60 -13.37
CA ASP A 510 8.56 -18.14 -13.75
C ASP A 510 8.88 -19.40 -12.96
N SER A 511 8.72 -20.55 -13.62
CA SER A 511 9.07 -21.85 -13.03
C SER A 511 10.56 -22.01 -12.71
N THR A 512 11.44 -21.21 -13.31
CA THR A 512 12.89 -21.30 -13.13
C THR A 512 13.32 -20.75 -11.76
N SER A 513 12.74 -19.62 -11.36
CA SER A 513 13.04 -18.95 -10.10
C SER A 513 11.97 -19.15 -9.03
N SER A 514 10.89 -19.88 -9.33
CA SER A 514 9.75 -20.06 -8.42
C SER A 514 9.15 -18.73 -7.94
N SER A 515 8.99 -17.77 -8.85
CA SER A 515 8.48 -16.42 -8.56
C SER A 515 7.75 -15.87 -9.78
N PHE A 516 6.82 -14.95 -9.55
CA PHE A 516 6.13 -14.21 -10.60
C PHE A 516 6.93 -12.99 -11.05
N PHE A 517 6.97 -12.76 -12.37
CA PHE A 517 7.38 -11.49 -12.95
C PHE A 517 6.39 -10.37 -12.60
N MET A 518 6.84 -9.11 -12.65
CA MET A 518 5.97 -7.95 -12.43
C MET A 518 5.02 -7.68 -13.60
N THR A 519 5.42 -8.01 -14.83
CA THR A 519 4.63 -7.81 -16.05
C THR A 519 4.14 -9.15 -16.59
N SER A 520 3.11 -9.16 -17.44
CA SER A 520 2.73 -10.35 -18.22
C SER A 520 3.74 -10.63 -19.35
N ASP A 521 3.71 -11.82 -19.93
CA ASP A 521 4.54 -12.19 -21.08
C ASP A 521 4.17 -11.45 -22.39
N ASN A 522 3.00 -10.83 -22.40
CA ASN A 522 2.47 -10.01 -23.50
C ASN A 522 2.60 -8.49 -23.25
N HIS A 523 3.24 -8.07 -22.15
CA HIS A 523 3.48 -6.66 -21.83
C HIS A 523 4.61 -6.08 -22.70
N GLU A 524 4.84 -4.76 -22.60
CA GLU A 524 5.98 -4.09 -23.23
C GLU A 524 7.30 -4.77 -22.84
N LYS A 525 8.17 -5.02 -23.83
CA LYS A 525 9.48 -5.62 -23.60
C LYS A 525 10.49 -4.56 -23.19
N LEU A 526 10.94 -4.61 -21.94
CA LEU A 526 12.03 -3.80 -21.40
C LEU A 526 13.37 -4.57 -21.44
N ILE A 527 14.46 -3.91 -21.00
CA ILE A 527 15.82 -4.50 -20.96
C ILE A 527 15.91 -5.78 -20.12
N ILE A 528 15.05 -5.92 -19.11
CA ILE A 528 14.82 -7.13 -18.33
C ILE A 528 13.33 -7.19 -17.96
N ARG A 529 12.84 -8.36 -17.57
CA ARG A 529 11.49 -8.53 -17.00
C ARG A 529 11.65 -8.65 -15.47
N PRO A 530 11.35 -7.59 -14.71
CA PRO A 530 11.69 -7.55 -13.29
C PRO A 530 10.78 -8.44 -12.45
N LYS A 531 11.28 -8.84 -11.29
CA LYS A 531 10.54 -9.48 -10.19
C LYS A 531 10.61 -8.61 -8.95
N SER A 532 9.49 -8.48 -8.25
CA SER A 532 9.39 -7.81 -6.95
C SER A 532 8.95 -8.84 -5.91
N ASN A 533 9.88 -9.22 -5.04
CA ASN A 533 9.70 -10.23 -3.99
C ASN A 533 9.68 -9.62 -2.57
N TYR A 534 10.04 -8.34 -2.44
CA TYR A 534 10.16 -7.69 -1.14
C TYR A 534 8.89 -6.88 -0.84
N ASP A 535 8.32 -7.12 0.34
CA ASP A 535 7.31 -6.25 0.93
C ASP A 535 8.00 -4.96 1.38
N LEU A 536 7.58 -3.82 0.85
CA LEU A 536 8.05 -2.49 1.24
C LEU A 536 6.87 -1.73 1.90
N SER A 537 6.65 -0.47 1.53
CA SER A 537 5.42 0.25 1.91
C SER A 537 4.15 -0.43 1.38
N LEU A 538 4.27 -1.21 0.30
CA LEU A 538 3.25 -2.08 -0.25
C LEU A 538 3.70 -3.54 -0.07
N PRO A 539 2.77 -4.49 0.17
CA PRO A 539 3.11 -5.90 0.05
C PRO A 539 3.62 -6.20 -1.36
N SER A 540 4.45 -7.21 -1.55
CA SER A 540 4.88 -7.60 -2.90
C SER A 540 3.75 -8.34 -3.62
N GLY A 541 3.65 -8.18 -4.94
CA GLY A 541 2.72 -8.96 -5.75
C GLY A 541 2.94 -10.47 -5.61
N ASN A 542 4.18 -10.92 -5.37
CA ASN A 542 4.50 -12.31 -5.10
C ASN A 542 3.93 -12.80 -3.76
N SER A 543 4.10 -12.02 -2.69
CA SER A 543 3.56 -12.34 -1.35
C SER A 543 2.03 -12.46 -1.40
N VAL A 544 1.35 -11.51 -2.05
CA VAL A 544 -0.12 -11.54 -2.14
C VAL A 544 -0.60 -12.63 -3.08
N SER A 545 0.06 -12.85 -4.22
CA SER A 545 -0.23 -14.00 -5.10
C SER A 545 -0.13 -15.32 -4.34
N CYS A 546 0.93 -15.52 -3.53
CA CYS A 546 1.09 -16.72 -2.72
C CYS A 546 -0.14 -16.95 -1.80
N PHE A 547 -0.61 -15.90 -1.13
CA PHE A 547 -1.81 -15.97 -0.28
C PHE A 547 -3.08 -16.27 -1.08
N VAL A 548 -3.28 -15.60 -2.23
CA VAL A 548 -4.41 -15.86 -3.14
C VAL A 548 -4.41 -17.31 -3.60
N MET A 549 -3.27 -17.88 -3.98
CA MET A 549 -3.18 -19.27 -4.41
C MET A 549 -3.56 -20.24 -3.29
N ILE A 550 -3.18 -19.97 -2.03
CA ILE A 550 -3.66 -20.76 -0.88
C ILE A 550 -5.18 -20.67 -0.76
N ARG A 551 -5.76 -19.48 -0.81
CA ARG A 551 -7.22 -19.30 -0.71
C ARG A 551 -7.96 -20.02 -1.83
N LEU A 552 -7.52 -19.85 -3.08
CA LEU A 552 -8.12 -20.51 -4.24
C LEU A 552 -8.00 -22.03 -4.15
N TYR A 553 -6.87 -22.56 -3.67
CA TYR A 553 -6.73 -24.00 -3.41
C TYR A 553 -7.75 -24.50 -2.39
N HIS A 554 -7.92 -23.82 -1.25
CA HIS A 554 -8.89 -24.24 -0.24
C HIS A 554 -10.33 -24.19 -0.76
N LEU A 555 -10.66 -23.20 -1.60
CA LEU A 555 -11.99 -23.09 -2.21
C LEU A 555 -12.25 -24.15 -3.29
N THR A 556 -11.24 -24.46 -4.12
CA THR A 556 -11.44 -25.20 -5.38
C THR A 556 -10.77 -26.56 -5.48
N GLN A 557 -9.77 -26.82 -4.63
CA GLN A 557 -8.89 -27.99 -4.66
C GLN A 557 -8.10 -28.16 -5.97
N GLU A 558 -7.84 -27.06 -6.68
CA GLU A 558 -6.95 -27.04 -7.84
C GLU A 558 -5.47 -27.18 -7.39
N PRO A 559 -4.80 -28.32 -7.62
CA PRO A 559 -3.46 -28.59 -7.09
C PRO A 559 -2.39 -27.62 -7.60
N LYS A 560 -2.56 -27.04 -8.81
CA LYS A 560 -1.61 -26.08 -9.39
C LYS A 560 -1.41 -24.87 -8.48
N PHE A 561 -2.46 -24.41 -7.80
CA PHE A 561 -2.37 -23.26 -6.89
C PHE A 561 -1.56 -23.58 -5.64
N LEU A 562 -1.80 -24.73 -5.01
CA LEU A 562 -0.99 -25.14 -3.85
C LEU A 562 0.47 -25.33 -4.23
N GLN A 563 0.75 -25.98 -5.36
CA GLN A 563 2.12 -26.18 -5.83
C GLN A 563 2.87 -24.86 -5.98
N ILE A 564 2.26 -23.86 -6.62
CA ILE A 564 2.87 -22.55 -6.83
C ILE A 564 3.08 -21.81 -5.50
N ALA A 565 2.08 -21.83 -4.61
CA ALA A 565 2.21 -21.21 -3.29
C ALA A 565 3.39 -21.83 -2.51
N THR A 566 3.50 -23.16 -2.50
CA THR A 566 4.60 -23.87 -1.83
C THR A 566 5.95 -23.50 -2.44
N GLN A 567 6.07 -23.46 -3.77
CA GLN A 567 7.31 -23.09 -4.45
C GLN A 567 7.76 -21.65 -4.12
N ILE A 568 6.82 -20.70 -4.06
CA ILE A 568 7.11 -19.32 -3.65
C ILE A 568 7.62 -19.28 -2.22
N MET A 569 6.91 -19.92 -1.28
CA MET A 569 7.33 -19.94 0.12
C MET A 569 8.69 -20.63 0.30
N GLU A 570 8.94 -21.75 -0.39
CA GLU A 570 10.21 -22.46 -0.32
C GLU A 570 11.38 -21.64 -0.86
N SER A 571 11.16 -20.89 -1.93
CA SER A 571 12.20 -20.05 -2.54
C SER A 571 12.63 -18.87 -1.65
N GLN A 572 11.82 -18.49 -0.66
CA GLN A 572 12.01 -17.26 0.13
C GLN A 572 12.01 -17.47 1.65
N ALA A 573 11.73 -18.68 2.15
CA ALA A 573 11.60 -18.94 3.58
C ALA A 573 12.84 -18.52 4.39
N GLN A 574 14.05 -18.88 3.94
CA GLN A 574 15.28 -18.53 4.64
C GLN A 574 15.50 -17.01 4.70
N ILE A 575 15.42 -16.30 3.56
CA ILE A 575 15.62 -14.85 3.55
C ILE A 575 14.52 -14.12 4.34
N ALA A 576 13.29 -14.65 4.37
CA ALA A 576 12.21 -14.12 5.18
C ALA A 576 12.43 -14.30 6.69
N ALA A 577 13.13 -15.36 7.11
CA ALA A 577 13.54 -15.54 8.50
C ALA A 577 14.66 -14.56 8.90
N GLU A 578 15.68 -14.44 8.06
CA GLU A 578 16.87 -13.62 8.33
C GLU A 578 16.59 -12.11 8.21
N ASN A 579 15.77 -11.71 7.24
CA ASN A 579 15.48 -10.31 6.91
C ASN A 579 13.96 -10.00 6.89
N PRO A 580 13.23 -10.30 7.98
CA PRO A 580 11.76 -10.35 8.00
C PRO A 580 11.07 -9.01 7.72
N PHE A 581 11.77 -7.89 7.90
CA PHE A 581 11.24 -6.56 7.64
C PHE A 581 10.72 -6.41 6.20
N GLY A 582 11.37 -7.07 5.24
CA GLY A 582 10.98 -7.08 3.83
C GLY A 582 10.05 -8.22 3.40
N PHE A 583 9.50 -9.00 4.33
CA PHE A 583 8.71 -10.21 4.03
C PHE A 583 7.48 -10.37 4.93
N GLY A 584 7.00 -9.30 5.56
CA GLY A 584 5.88 -9.36 6.49
C GLY A 584 4.66 -10.10 5.94
N TYR A 585 4.21 -9.79 4.72
CA TYR A 585 3.03 -10.39 4.10
C TYR A 585 3.27 -11.87 3.75
N LEU A 586 4.46 -12.21 3.25
CA LEU A 586 4.83 -13.61 3.03
C LEU A 586 4.87 -14.40 4.35
N LEU A 587 5.38 -13.81 5.44
CA LEU A 587 5.39 -14.45 6.77
C LEU A 587 3.98 -14.68 7.33
N ASN A 588 3.04 -13.75 7.08
CA ASN A 588 1.61 -13.97 7.36
C ASN A 588 1.08 -15.19 6.57
N THR A 589 1.54 -15.37 5.33
CA THR A 589 1.16 -16.47 4.44
C THR A 589 1.78 -17.82 4.87
N ILE A 590 3.05 -17.83 5.27
CA ILE A 590 3.70 -19.00 5.84
C ILE A 590 3.02 -19.42 7.15
N TYR A 591 2.64 -18.45 8.00
CA TYR A 591 1.88 -18.73 9.21
C TYR A 591 0.59 -19.49 8.92
N ILE A 592 -0.25 -18.99 8.00
CA ILE A 592 -1.53 -19.63 7.71
C ILE A 592 -1.33 -21.02 7.08
N TYR A 593 -0.35 -21.18 6.20
CA TYR A 593 0.02 -22.47 5.62
C TYR A 593 0.40 -23.50 6.70
N LEU A 594 1.26 -23.12 7.64
CA LEU A 594 1.72 -24.01 8.71
C LEU A 594 0.63 -24.32 9.75
N GLN A 595 -0.31 -23.39 9.99
CA GLN A 595 -1.45 -23.64 10.88
C GLN A 595 -2.53 -24.53 10.27
N LYS A 596 -2.49 -24.69 8.94
CA LYS A 596 -3.49 -25.32 8.09
C LYS A 596 -4.85 -24.62 8.22
N PRO A 597 -5.30 -23.88 7.18
CA PRO A 597 -6.48 -23.03 7.29
C PRO A 597 -7.71 -23.76 7.86
N THR A 598 -8.40 -23.10 8.76
CA THR A 598 -9.71 -23.52 9.24
C THR A 598 -10.79 -22.96 8.31
N GLU A 599 -11.59 -23.83 7.73
CA GLU A 599 -12.66 -23.45 6.81
C GLU A 599 -13.99 -23.38 7.59
N ILE A 600 -14.55 -22.18 7.73
CA ILE A 600 -15.79 -21.95 8.47
C ILE A 600 -16.89 -21.57 7.49
N THR A 601 -17.98 -22.33 7.47
CA THR A 601 -19.18 -21.99 6.71
C THR A 601 -20.33 -21.71 7.65
N ILE A 602 -20.88 -20.50 7.57
CA ILE A 602 -22.09 -20.10 8.28
C ILE A 602 -23.25 -20.20 7.29
N ILE A 603 -24.18 -21.11 7.53
CA ILE A 603 -25.44 -21.22 6.78
C ILE A 603 -26.50 -20.41 7.52
N ASN A 604 -27.14 -19.49 6.80
CA ASN A 604 -28.21 -18.61 7.27
C ASN A 604 -27.79 -17.79 8.51
N SER A 605 -27.29 -16.56 8.32
CA SER A 605 -26.75 -15.72 9.40
C SER A 605 -27.80 -14.96 10.24
N GLU A 606 -29.02 -15.51 10.41
CA GLU A 606 -30.06 -14.91 11.27
C GLU A 606 -29.64 -14.77 12.75
N ASN A 607 -28.83 -15.69 13.27
CA ASN A 607 -28.29 -15.60 14.62
C ASN A 607 -27.13 -14.59 14.69
N SER A 608 -27.49 -13.34 14.97
CA SER A 608 -26.54 -12.24 15.09
C SER A 608 -25.48 -12.43 16.19
N GLU A 609 -25.73 -13.24 17.23
CA GLU A 609 -24.75 -13.50 18.28
C GLU A 609 -23.58 -14.32 17.74
N ILE A 610 -23.87 -15.43 17.04
CA ILE A 610 -22.84 -16.29 16.43
C ILE A 610 -22.06 -15.52 15.37
N CYS A 611 -22.76 -14.75 14.54
CA CYS A 611 -22.13 -13.98 13.47
C CYS A 611 -21.19 -12.90 14.03
N LYS A 612 -21.62 -12.15 15.06
CA LYS A 612 -20.78 -11.18 15.76
C LYS A 612 -19.61 -11.83 16.50
N PHE A 613 -19.82 -13.01 17.10
CA PHE A 613 -18.75 -13.75 17.76
C PHE A 613 -17.66 -14.09 16.74
N LEU A 614 -18.01 -14.72 15.61
CA LEU A 614 -17.04 -15.09 14.58
C LEU A 614 -16.40 -13.86 13.92
N SER A 615 -17.18 -12.83 13.57
CA SER A 615 -16.65 -11.64 12.88
C SER A 615 -15.75 -10.77 13.78
N SER A 616 -16.02 -10.76 15.08
CA SER A 616 -15.20 -10.00 16.04
C SER A 616 -14.02 -10.81 16.59
N THR A 617 -13.96 -12.14 16.42
CA THR A 617 -12.87 -12.95 16.99
C THR A 617 -11.65 -12.95 16.08
N PHE A 618 -10.45 -12.83 16.66
CA PHE A 618 -9.21 -12.86 15.89
C PHE A 618 -8.88 -14.29 15.44
N LEU A 619 -9.33 -14.63 14.23
CA LEU A 619 -9.15 -15.93 13.57
C LEU A 619 -8.32 -15.77 12.28
N PRO A 620 -7.05 -15.32 12.36
CA PRO A 620 -6.22 -15.04 11.19
C PRO A 620 -5.91 -16.26 10.31
N GLU A 621 -6.14 -17.47 10.83
CA GLU A 621 -5.97 -18.76 10.16
C GLU A 621 -7.27 -19.32 9.58
N SER A 622 -8.35 -18.54 9.53
CA SER A 622 -9.66 -19.01 9.07
C SER A 622 -10.14 -18.33 7.79
N PHE A 623 -10.82 -19.10 6.94
CA PHE A 623 -11.63 -18.60 5.83
C PHE A 623 -13.10 -18.75 6.22
N ILE A 624 -13.82 -17.64 6.41
CA ILE A 624 -15.18 -17.62 6.95
C ILE A 624 -16.14 -17.18 5.85
N ILE A 625 -17.09 -18.05 5.47
CA ILE A 625 -18.04 -17.76 4.38
C ILE A 625 -19.46 -17.79 4.91
N GLN A 626 -20.21 -16.71 4.66
CA GLN A 626 -21.58 -16.52 5.14
C GLN A 626 -22.63 -16.74 4.05
N ILE A 627 -23.18 -17.95 3.95
CA ILE A 627 -24.26 -18.28 3.02
C ILE A 627 -25.58 -17.71 3.56
N GLN A 628 -26.17 -16.75 2.84
CA GLN A 628 -27.41 -16.07 3.24
C GLN A 628 -28.66 -16.83 2.79
N ASN A 629 -28.62 -17.47 1.63
CA ASN A 629 -29.79 -18.15 1.07
C ASN A 629 -29.44 -19.43 0.31
N LYS A 630 -30.48 -20.24 0.05
CA LYS A 630 -30.36 -21.53 -0.63
C LYS A 630 -29.75 -21.42 -2.03
N LEU A 631 -30.13 -20.41 -2.82
CA LEU A 631 -29.65 -20.22 -4.19
C LEU A 631 -28.14 -19.94 -4.22
N GLN A 632 -27.63 -19.16 -3.27
CA GLN A 632 -26.19 -18.93 -3.14
C GLN A 632 -25.44 -20.24 -2.92
N LEU A 633 -25.91 -21.10 -2.01
CA LEU A 633 -25.29 -22.40 -1.78
C LEU A 633 -25.34 -23.28 -3.04
N GLU A 634 -26.50 -23.36 -3.70
CA GLU A 634 -26.68 -24.15 -4.93
C GLU A 634 -25.73 -23.72 -6.06
N ASN A 635 -25.42 -22.43 -6.17
CA ASN A 635 -24.44 -21.94 -7.15
C ASN A 635 -22.98 -22.26 -6.78
N LEU A 636 -22.72 -22.59 -5.51
CA LEU A 636 -21.38 -22.80 -4.96
C LEU A 636 -21.04 -24.27 -4.67
N VAL A 637 -22.02 -25.17 -4.59
CA VAL A 637 -21.77 -26.62 -4.37
C VAL A 637 -20.91 -27.28 -5.46
N LYS A 638 -20.71 -26.61 -6.60
CA LYS A 638 -19.74 -27.02 -7.63
C LYS A 638 -18.30 -27.01 -7.11
N PHE A 639 -18.00 -26.18 -6.11
CA PHE A 639 -16.69 -26.08 -5.50
C PHE A 639 -16.56 -27.02 -4.29
N PRO A 640 -15.43 -27.75 -4.14
CA PRO A 640 -15.23 -28.71 -3.07
C PRO A 640 -15.46 -28.16 -1.66
N PHE A 641 -15.12 -26.89 -1.42
CA PHE A 641 -15.36 -26.23 -0.13
C PHE A 641 -16.82 -26.33 0.33
N PHE A 642 -17.80 -26.29 -0.58
CA PHE A 642 -19.23 -26.31 -0.22
C PHE A 642 -19.87 -27.70 -0.33
N LYS A 643 -19.10 -28.71 -0.74
CA LYS A 643 -19.63 -30.04 -1.00
C LYS A 643 -20.13 -30.69 0.29
N GLY A 644 -21.33 -31.29 0.23
CA GLY A 644 -21.95 -31.97 1.37
C GLY A 644 -22.62 -31.05 2.40
N LYS A 645 -22.58 -29.72 2.20
CA LYS A 645 -23.30 -28.75 3.03
C LYS A 645 -24.71 -28.56 2.48
N THR A 646 -25.70 -28.51 3.37
CA THR A 646 -27.11 -28.30 3.02
C THR A 646 -27.63 -27.01 3.65
N PHE A 647 -28.45 -26.27 2.91
CA PHE A 647 -29.08 -25.07 3.45
C PHE A 647 -30.03 -25.42 4.60
N SER A 648 -30.05 -24.58 5.63
CA SER A 648 -30.86 -24.72 6.84
C SER A 648 -31.55 -23.40 7.14
N GLU A 649 -32.81 -23.47 7.57
CA GLU A 649 -33.59 -22.29 8.00
C GLU A 649 -33.10 -21.71 9.34
N LYS A 650 -32.19 -22.39 10.03
CA LYS A 650 -31.55 -21.89 11.25
C LYS A 650 -30.06 -21.70 11.02
N THR A 651 -29.48 -20.72 11.71
CA THR A 651 -28.03 -20.54 11.70
C THR A 651 -27.31 -21.81 12.09
N THR A 652 -26.49 -22.28 11.17
CA THR A 652 -25.76 -23.54 11.28
C THR A 652 -24.32 -23.29 10.86
N VAL A 653 -23.37 -23.67 11.70
CA VAL A 653 -21.93 -23.48 11.43
C VAL A 653 -21.27 -24.83 11.17
N PHE A 654 -20.43 -24.88 10.13
CA PHE A 654 -19.54 -25.99 9.85
C PHE A 654 -18.11 -25.50 10.03
N VAL A 655 -17.32 -26.22 10.82
CA VAL A 655 -15.88 -25.97 10.98
C VAL A 655 -15.15 -27.15 10.37
N CYS A 656 -14.38 -26.90 9.31
CA CYS A 656 -13.60 -27.93 8.63
C CYS A 656 -12.10 -27.63 8.75
N LYS A 657 -11.31 -28.68 8.96
CA LYS A 657 -9.86 -28.63 9.00
C LYS A 657 -9.31 -29.92 8.38
N ASP A 658 -8.29 -29.79 7.52
CA ASP A 658 -7.68 -30.93 6.82
C ASP A 658 -8.72 -31.87 6.19
N PHE A 659 -9.67 -31.32 5.41
CA PHE A 659 -10.73 -32.08 4.72
C PHE A 659 -11.73 -32.80 5.62
N THR A 660 -11.65 -32.59 6.93
CA THR A 660 -12.58 -33.14 7.91
C THR A 660 -13.47 -32.02 8.43
N CYS A 661 -14.78 -32.19 8.29
CA CYS A 661 -15.77 -31.22 8.76
C CYS A 661 -16.43 -31.69 10.06
N SER A 662 -16.76 -30.75 10.94
CA SER A 662 -17.64 -30.97 12.08
C SER A 662 -19.04 -31.40 11.64
N LEU A 663 -19.81 -31.96 12.57
CA LEU A 663 -21.27 -31.98 12.44
C LEU A 663 -21.82 -30.53 12.43
N PRO A 664 -23.06 -30.31 11.95
CA PRO A 664 -23.74 -29.02 12.05
C PRO A 664 -23.75 -28.48 13.49
N LEU A 665 -23.16 -27.31 13.71
CA LEU A 665 -23.09 -26.64 15.02
C LEU A 665 -24.16 -25.54 15.09
N SER A 666 -24.80 -25.37 16.25
CA SER A 666 -25.92 -24.43 16.41
C SER A 666 -25.76 -23.46 17.58
N THR A 667 -24.77 -23.68 18.44
CA THR A 667 -24.50 -22.85 19.62
C THR A 667 -23.09 -22.28 19.61
N ARG A 668 -22.93 -21.13 20.25
CA ARG A 668 -21.61 -20.49 20.43
C ARG A 668 -20.62 -21.41 21.15
N SER A 669 -21.05 -22.13 22.18
CA SER A 669 -20.16 -23.01 22.97
C SER A 669 -19.62 -24.18 22.15
N GLU A 670 -20.41 -24.74 21.24
CA GLU A 670 -19.96 -25.80 20.34
C GLU A 670 -18.90 -25.26 19.36
N ILE A 671 -19.14 -24.09 18.80
CA ILE A 671 -18.24 -23.44 17.84
C ILE A 671 -16.90 -23.10 18.52
N ASP A 672 -16.95 -22.44 19.69
CA ASP A 672 -15.76 -22.03 20.45
C ASP A 672 -14.87 -23.22 20.84
N SER A 673 -15.44 -24.41 21.07
CA SER A 673 -14.67 -25.61 21.40
C SER A 673 -13.82 -26.17 20.24
N LEU A 674 -14.04 -25.69 19.01
CA LEU A 674 -13.35 -26.14 17.80
C LEU A 674 -12.43 -25.07 17.19
N LEU A 675 -12.45 -23.85 17.73
CA LEU A 675 -11.61 -22.72 17.31
C LEU A 675 -10.43 -22.55 18.28
#